data_AF-A0A7S4JQA6-F1
#
_entry.id   AF-A0A7S4JQA6-F1
#
_cell.length_a   1.000
_cell.length_b   1.000
_cell.length_c   1.000
_cell.angle_alpha   90.00
_cell.angle_beta   90.00
_cell.angle_gamma   90.00
#
_symmetry.space_group_name_H-M   'P 1'
#
loop_
_entity.id
_entity.type
_entity.pdbx_description
1 polymer ?
#
loop_
_entity_poly.entity_id
_entity_poly.type
_entity_poly.pdbx_seq_one_letter_code
_entity_poly.pdbx_strand_id
1 'polypeptide(L)'
;PSVNSLLVHLSISNDQRSTGDGMCDSDAMDKPFAGVTINILGRSFGHEYFMTKVREWEATTGANVSVPKVAASGGELNELTWEDMSTGANFYDGYIATNQNVPSLAQGDPDTKEPWIMNMDDAVKNSKQLDWPGIHSLFRENLCLYDKHIYTLPFDGDQFFLYYRRDLQERDGWEVPKTWDDLIEVAERYEGEDLNEDGVEDYAICQPNQGDMGFYSIYSPLVALLQTHPKYHTDVRNHIFPKRHGAFFDLTEEGLAPLIDNAAMWRVLPLMQRIYELGRRDNMTLCCGDNDSSHGLFKGGRCAFYVNFPSVGTNSISTVNKGNETVFAYQHGRTGTAELPGWTEYLDRESNSLKPCSEEECPTSTPLDDNRRLNRASFFANGGMGSVINGRVSDLRQRAAFSLFAFFSKDLDTTQAGVPYNPFRVPKHFQLKDYLAAGWNRVDADMYLEAAKKSLDNENAAIDLRVPYALKVFRIYVDHFNKFYAMNEKGDPNAAKKTISNLDRDIKQWIRAHDTKIASSDTYWTGAIEAIYRRGIGLPLRASPVNVNYHSIKKVRWFGWILSSAIILSSLGFSALVIKMRKTRIIRASQPIFLGMICAGSFLMGASLIPLGIDDTVANIRSCNIACMALPWLFTCGFTVSFSALLGKKSKI
;
A
#
# COMPACT_ATOMS: atom_id res chain seq x y z
N PRO A 1 7.59 55.20 8.78
CA PRO A 1 6.64 55.54 7.69
C PRO A 1 5.68 54.35 7.44
N SER A 2 4.73 54.05 8.33
CA SER A 2 3.43 54.71 8.54
C SER A 2 2.74 55.16 7.25
N VAL A 3 1.62 54.52 6.88
CA VAL A 3 0.26 55.10 6.97
C VAL A 3 -0.79 54.20 6.26
N ASN A 4 -1.75 53.75 7.07
CA ASN A 4 -3.21 53.65 6.94
C ASN A 4 -3.95 53.02 5.72
N SER A 5 -4.87 52.12 6.07
CA SER A 5 -6.28 52.17 5.65
C SER A 5 -7.15 51.60 6.79
N LEU A 6 -7.85 52.44 7.56
CA LEU A 6 -9.29 52.76 7.46
C LEU A 6 -10.21 51.71 8.13
N LEU A 7 -10.45 51.94 9.42
CA LEU A 7 -11.56 51.44 10.23
C LEU A 7 -12.79 52.32 9.99
N VAL A 8 -13.93 51.72 9.68
CA VAL A 8 -15.24 52.39 9.71
C VAL A 8 -15.94 51.98 11.01
N HIS A 9 -16.05 52.94 11.92
CA HIS A 9 -16.95 52.90 13.08
C HIS A 9 -18.35 53.33 12.64
N LEU A 10 -19.36 52.52 12.92
CA LEU A 10 -20.76 52.94 12.97
C LEU A 10 -21.23 52.81 14.42
N SER A 11 -21.35 53.95 15.08
CA SER A 11 -22.01 54.13 16.37
C SER A 11 -23.50 54.34 16.16
N ILE A 12 -24.33 53.55 16.83
CA ILE A 12 -25.74 53.89 17.07
C ILE A 12 -25.90 54.13 18.57
N SER A 13 -26.18 55.39 18.90
CA SER A 13 -26.63 55.84 20.21
C SER A 13 -28.10 55.47 20.40
N ASN A 14 -28.44 54.81 21.51
CA ASN A 14 -29.82 54.75 22.00
C ASN A 14 -29.87 55.45 23.36
N ASP A 15 -30.77 56.41 23.46
CA ASP A 15 -30.99 57.24 24.63
C ASP A 15 -32.24 56.76 25.40
N GLN A 16 -32.07 56.69 26.73
CA GLN A 16 -33.03 56.78 27.84
C GLN A 16 -34.04 55.65 28.19
N ARG A 17 -33.65 54.92 29.26
CA ARG A 17 -34.34 54.64 30.54
C ARG A 17 -35.89 54.74 30.62
N SER A 18 -36.55 53.72 31.17
CA SER A 18 -36.78 53.56 32.63
C SER A 18 -37.56 52.29 33.02
N THR A 19 -37.26 51.81 34.24
CA THR A 19 -38.09 51.04 35.22
C THR A 19 -38.50 49.59 34.94
N GLY A 20 -37.94 48.68 35.75
CA GLY A 20 -38.75 47.93 36.73
C GLY A 20 -39.20 46.51 36.35
N ASP A 21 -38.78 45.57 37.18
CA ASP A 21 -39.30 44.22 37.42
C ASP A 21 -38.91 43.07 36.48
N GLY A 22 -38.64 41.95 37.16
CA GLY A 22 -37.77 40.89 36.72
C GLY A 22 -38.39 39.89 35.75
N MET A 23 -37.50 39.20 35.06
CA MET A 23 -37.81 37.95 34.39
C MET A 23 -36.54 37.11 34.30
N CYS A 24 -36.75 35.82 34.52
CA CYS A 24 -35.77 34.78 34.75
C CYS A 24 -34.64 34.74 33.70
N ASP A 25 -33.40 34.73 34.18
CA ASP A 25 -32.26 34.21 33.43
C ASP A 25 -32.49 32.71 33.16
N SER A 26 -32.86 32.40 31.91
CA SER A 26 -32.65 31.09 31.32
C SER A 26 -32.09 31.27 29.93
N ASP A 27 -30.85 31.74 29.84
CA ASP A 27 -30.02 31.56 28.64
C ASP A 27 -29.70 30.06 28.52
N ALA A 28 -30.67 29.28 28.03
CA ALA A 28 -30.39 27.98 27.46
C ALA A 28 -29.54 28.23 26.20
N MET A 29 -28.23 28.04 26.29
CA MET A 29 -27.37 28.09 25.12
C MET A 29 -27.94 27.14 24.06
N ASP A 30 -28.38 27.69 22.92
CA ASP A 30 -28.87 26.92 21.79
C ASP A 30 -27.80 25.89 21.38
N LYS A 31 -28.15 24.61 21.48
CA LYS A 31 -27.21 23.54 21.18
C LYS A 31 -26.88 23.55 19.68
N PRO A 32 -25.61 23.35 19.28
CA PRO A 32 -25.11 23.67 17.93
C PRO A 32 -25.77 22.88 16.79
N PHE A 33 -26.35 21.71 17.08
CA PHE A 33 -26.98 20.84 16.09
C PHE A 33 -28.41 20.43 16.50
N ALA A 34 -29.10 21.26 17.30
CA ALA A 34 -30.47 21.01 17.71
C ALA A 34 -31.39 20.72 16.49
N GLY A 35 -32.06 19.56 16.50
CA GLY A 35 -32.97 19.14 15.43
C GLY A 35 -32.30 18.53 14.18
N VAL A 36 -30.96 18.45 14.15
CA VAL A 36 -30.23 17.75 13.07
C VAL A 36 -30.22 16.25 13.35
N THR A 37 -30.57 15.43 12.35
CA THR A 37 -30.37 13.97 12.39
C THR A 37 -29.32 13.57 11.37
N ILE A 38 -28.37 12.72 11.77
CA ILE A 38 -27.38 12.11 10.88
C ILE A 38 -27.46 10.58 10.91
N ASN A 39 -27.28 9.95 9.75
CA ASN A 39 -27.21 8.50 9.60
C ASN A 39 -25.75 8.07 9.51
N ILE A 40 -25.33 7.14 10.37
CA ILE A 40 -23.96 6.61 10.41
C ILE A 40 -23.96 5.12 10.06
N LEU A 41 -23.08 4.70 9.16
CA LEU A 41 -22.82 3.27 8.95
C LEU A 41 -21.92 2.76 10.09
N GLY A 42 -22.45 1.83 10.88
CA GLY A 42 -21.76 1.27 12.05
C GLY A 42 -20.98 -0.01 11.74
N ARG A 43 -20.15 -0.43 12.70
CA ARG A 43 -19.44 -1.72 12.72
C ARG A 43 -19.75 -2.45 14.03
N SER A 44 -19.93 -3.76 13.97
CA SER A 44 -20.24 -4.61 15.14
C SER A 44 -19.13 -4.54 16.20
N PHE A 45 -17.89 -4.59 15.74
CA PHE A 45 -16.69 -4.44 16.54
C PHE A 45 -16.62 -3.03 17.16
N GLY A 46 -16.78 -2.94 18.48
CA GLY A 46 -16.78 -1.68 19.23
C GLY A 46 -18.11 -0.91 19.23
N HIS A 47 -19.20 -1.50 18.71
CA HIS A 47 -20.48 -0.80 18.54
C HIS A 47 -21.03 -0.20 19.84
N GLU A 48 -21.11 -0.99 20.91
CA GLU A 48 -21.66 -0.56 22.19
C GLU A 48 -20.87 0.60 22.82
N TYR A 49 -19.55 0.57 22.67
CA TYR A 49 -18.67 1.65 23.11
C TYR A 49 -18.91 2.92 22.28
N PHE A 50 -18.98 2.78 20.95
CA PHE A 50 -19.30 3.90 20.06
C PHE A 50 -20.66 4.53 20.41
N MET A 51 -21.71 3.73 20.63
CA MET A 51 -23.04 4.22 21.00
C MET A 51 -23.07 4.91 22.37
N THR A 52 -22.17 4.55 23.29
CA THR A 52 -22.00 5.28 24.54
C THR A 52 -21.46 6.69 24.30
N LYS A 53 -20.46 6.83 23.42
CA LYS A 53 -19.92 8.14 23.02
C LYS A 53 -20.88 8.96 22.17
N VAL A 54 -21.70 8.32 21.34
CA VAL A 54 -22.79 8.99 20.62
C VAL A 54 -23.75 9.67 21.61
N ARG A 55 -24.20 8.96 22.65
CA ARG A 55 -25.12 9.53 23.66
C ARG A 55 -24.52 10.72 24.42
N GLU A 56 -23.25 10.65 24.78
CA GLU A 56 -22.51 11.77 25.39
C GLU A 56 -22.48 12.99 24.45
N TRP A 57 -22.22 12.76 23.17
CA TRP A 57 -22.18 13.81 22.14
C TRP A 57 -23.57 14.41 21.86
N GLU A 58 -24.62 13.61 21.72
CA GLU A 58 -25.99 14.09 21.53
C GLU A 58 -26.46 14.96 22.70
N ALA A 59 -26.12 14.58 23.93
CA ALA A 59 -26.46 15.35 25.13
C ALA A 59 -25.88 16.77 25.09
N THR A 60 -24.68 16.94 24.53
CA THR A 60 -23.99 18.25 24.45
C THR A 60 -24.34 19.05 23.19
N THR A 61 -24.76 18.39 22.10
CA THR A 61 -24.95 19.02 20.79
C THR A 61 -26.40 19.19 20.34
N GLY A 62 -27.33 18.41 20.89
CA GLY A 62 -28.76 18.44 20.52
C GLY A 62 -29.09 17.75 19.20
N ALA A 63 -28.10 17.12 18.55
CA ALA A 63 -28.31 16.28 17.38
C ALA A 63 -28.89 14.91 17.76
N ASN A 64 -29.34 14.17 16.75
CA ASN A 64 -29.76 12.78 16.83
C ASN A 64 -28.93 11.93 15.85
N VAL A 65 -28.43 10.79 16.28
CA VAL A 65 -27.61 9.87 15.49
C VAL A 65 -28.37 8.58 15.30
N SER A 66 -28.60 8.23 14.05
CA SER A 66 -29.18 6.94 13.65
C SER A 66 -28.09 6.04 13.10
N VAL A 67 -28.05 4.78 13.56
CA VAL A 67 -27.14 3.75 13.01
C VAL A 67 -28.00 2.62 12.40
N PRO A 68 -28.55 2.83 11.20
CA PRO A 68 -29.57 1.94 10.64
C PRO A 68 -29.00 0.58 10.20
N LYS A 69 -27.69 0.48 10.01
CA LYS A 69 -26.99 -0.76 9.67
C LYS A 69 -25.66 -0.83 10.42
N VAL A 70 -25.35 -2.03 10.88
CA VAL A 70 -24.10 -2.37 11.57
C VAL A 70 -23.45 -3.52 10.78
N ALA A 71 -22.29 -3.28 10.19
CA ALA A 71 -21.54 -4.28 9.45
C ALA A 71 -20.85 -5.28 10.40
N ALA A 72 -20.95 -6.57 10.11
CA ALA A 72 -20.39 -7.64 10.93
C ALA A 72 -18.89 -7.84 10.72
N SER A 73 -18.38 -7.50 9.53
CA SER A 73 -16.97 -7.67 9.14
C SER A 73 -16.41 -6.43 8.45
N GLY A 74 -15.08 -6.35 8.36
CA GLY A 74 -14.43 -5.29 7.56
C GLY A 74 -14.80 -5.36 6.08
N GLY A 75 -14.96 -6.58 5.53
CA GLY A 75 -15.41 -6.78 4.15
C GLY A 75 -16.81 -6.22 3.89
N GLU A 76 -17.79 -6.59 4.73
CA GLU A 76 -19.16 -6.06 4.63
C GLU A 76 -19.20 -4.53 4.79
N LEU A 77 -18.40 -3.98 5.71
CA LEU A 77 -18.31 -2.53 5.91
C LEU A 77 -17.86 -1.81 4.63
N ASN A 78 -16.88 -2.36 3.93
CA ASN A 78 -16.36 -1.79 2.69
C ASN A 78 -17.37 -1.90 1.54
N GLU A 79 -18.03 -3.05 1.42
CA GLU A 79 -19.06 -3.31 0.39
C GLU A 79 -20.24 -2.35 0.55
N LEU A 80 -20.77 -2.19 1.76
CA LEU A 80 -21.89 -1.28 2.04
C LEU A 80 -21.51 0.19 1.80
N THR A 81 -20.30 0.58 2.21
CA THR A 81 -19.80 1.95 1.96
C THR A 81 -19.68 2.23 0.46
N TRP A 82 -19.10 1.28 -0.27
CA TRP A 82 -18.95 1.38 -1.72
C TRP A 82 -20.30 1.43 -2.44
N GLU A 83 -21.25 0.58 -2.07
CA GLU A 83 -22.59 0.53 -2.65
C GLU A 83 -23.33 1.86 -2.46
N ASP A 84 -23.35 2.41 -1.24
CA ASP A 84 -24.05 3.66 -0.94
C ASP A 84 -23.49 4.86 -1.74
N MET A 85 -22.16 4.94 -1.87
CA MET A 85 -21.48 6.03 -2.58
C MET A 85 -21.56 5.88 -4.10
N SER A 86 -21.29 4.68 -4.63
CA SER A 86 -21.20 4.43 -6.08
C SER A 86 -22.57 4.46 -6.77
N THR A 87 -23.64 4.09 -6.07
CA THR A 87 -25.02 4.21 -6.58
C THR A 87 -25.57 5.64 -6.46
N GLY A 88 -24.90 6.50 -5.69
CA GLY A 88 -25.38 7.84 -5.37
C GLY A 88 -26.57 7.85 -4.40
N ALA A 89 -26.85 6.75 -3.70
CA ALA A 89 -27.91 6.67 -2.69
C ALA A 89 -27.67 7.70 -1.57
N ASN A 90 -26.41 7.89 -1.16
CA ASN A 90 -25.99 8.86 -0.13
C ASN A 90 -26.87 8.80 1.13
N PHE A 91 -27.24 7.59 1.55
CA PHE A 91 -28.12 7.36 2.67
C PHE A 91 -27.46 7.65 4.02
N TYR A 92 -26.14 7.41 4.10
CA TYR A 92 -25.33 7.71 5.27
C TYR A 92 -24.61 9.06 5.11
N ASP A 93 -24.55 9.82 6.20
CA ASP A 93 -23.82 11.09 6.28
C ASP A 93 -22.37 10.86 6.71
N GLY A 94 -22.09 9.74 7.40
CA GLY A 94 -20.75 9.34 7.82
C GLY A 94 -20.63 7.84 8.00
N TYR A 95 -19.40 7.34 7.99
CA TYR A 95 -19.10 5.92 7.98
C TYR A 95 -17.95 5.64 8.94
N ILE A 96 -18.10 4.63 9.80
CA ILE A 96 -16.93 3.95 10.35
C ILE A 96 -16.22 3.28 9.18
N ALA A 97 -14.90 3.40 9.08
CA ALA A 97 -14.14 2.94 7.92
C ALA A 97 -12.83 2.27 8.32
N THR A 98 -12.30 1.40 7.45
CA THR A 98 -10.90 0.98 7.53
C THR A 98 -10.04 1.96 6.73
N ASN A 99 -8.92 2.39 7.30
CA ASN A 99 -8.03 3.35 6.64
C ASN A 99 -7.40 2.78 5.35
N GLN A 100 -7.41 1.45 5.18
CA GLN A 100 -7.04 0.78 3.93
C GLN A 100 -7.87 1.27 2.72
N ASN A 101 -9.17 1.53 2.89
CA ASN A 101 -10.06 1.87 1.77
C ASN A 101 -10.20 3.35 1.51
N VAL A 102 -9.73 4.20 2.42
CA VAL A 102 -9.84 5.66 2.31
C VAL A 102 -9.29 6.20 0.99
N PRO A 103 -8.12 5.77 0.46
CA PRO A 103 -7.62 6.25 -0.83
C PRO A 103 -8.57 5.97 -2.01
N SER A 104 -9.21 4.82 -2.01
CA SER A 104 -10.17 4.42 -3.05
C SER A 104 -11.42 5.30 -3.01
N LEU A 105 -11.90 5.65 -1.81
CA LEU A 105 -13.07 6.51 -1.63
C LEU A 105 -12.74 7.99 -1.91
N ALA A 106 -11.54 8.44 -1.56
CA ALA A 106 -11.06 9.80 -1.78
C ALA A 106 -10.77 10.09 -3.25
N GLN A 107 -10.32 9.10 -4.03
CA GLN A 107 -10.19 9.23 -5.48
C GLN A 107 -11.53 9.61 -6.13
N GLY A 108 -12.63 9.12 -5.56
CA GLY A 108 -13.98 9.50 -5.93
C GLY A 108 -14.50 8.80 -7.16
N ASP A 109 -15.51 9.43 -7.73
CA ASP A 109 -16.30 8.91 -8.83
C ASP A 109 -15.48 8.84 -10.13
N PRO A 110 -15.34 7.65 -10.75
CA PRO A 110 -14.58 7.51 -11.98
C PRO A 110 -15.10 8.38 -13.14
N ASP A 111 -16.39 8.71 -13.16
CA ASP A 111 -17.03 9.45 -14.24
C ASP A 111 -16.95 10.97 -14.01
N THR A 112 -17.21 11.42 -12.77
CA THR A 112 -17.24 12.86 -12.44
C THR A 112 -15.93 13.42 -11.92
N LYS A 113 -15.00 12.55 -11.48
CA LYS A 113 -13.72 12.88 -10.82
C LYS A 113 -13.88 13.64 -9.49
N GLU A 114 -15.09 13.70 -8.94
CA GLU A 114 -15.38 14.31 -7.65
C GLU A 114 -15.20 13.27 -6.52
N PRO A 115 -14.49 13.59 -5.43
CA PRO A 115 -14.38 12.72 -4.25
C PRO A 115 -15.76 12.29 -3.71
N TRP A 116 -15.92 11.02 -3.34
CA TRP A 116 -17.13 10.57 -2.65
C TRP A 116 -17.14 11.01 -1.18
N ILE A 117 -15.96 11.21 -0.61
CA ILE A 117 -15.78 11.59 0.80
C ILE A 117 -15.23 13.00 0.94
N MET A 118 -15.63 13.66 2.01
CA MET A 118 -15.26 15.03 2.32
C MET A 118 -13.75 15.16 2.54
N ASN A 119 -13.12 16.13 1.86
CA ASN A 119 -11.79 16.62 2.25
C ASN A 119 -11.92 17.39 3.58
N MET A 120 -11.22 16.93 4.61
CA MET A 120 -11.37 17.41 5.98
C MET A 120 -10.34 18.47 6.38
N ASP A 121 -9.49 18.96 5.49
CA ASP A 121 -8.41 19.89 5.83
C ASP A 121 -8.90 21.13 6.60
N ASP A 122 -9.91 21.81 6.07
CA ASP A 122 -10.48 23.00 6.70
C ASP A 122 -11.24 22.65 7.99
N ALA A 123 -11.94 21.51 8.02
CA ALA A 123 -12.65 21.06 9.21
C ALA A 123 -11.68 20.76 10.36
N VAL A 124 -10.58 20.05 10.08
CA VAL A 124 -9.51 19.74 11.04
C VAL A 124 -8.83 21.02 11.51
N LYS A 125 -8.44 21.90 10.58
CA LYS A 125 -7.75 23.16 10.90
C LYS A 125 -8.56 24.07 11.81
N ASN A 126 -9.88 24.12 11.62
CA ASN A 126 -10.78 25.01 12.37
C ASN A 126 -11.42 24.35 13.59
N SER A 127 -11.21 23.04 13.81
CA SER A 127 -11.83 22.31 14.91
C SER A 127 -11.22 22.71 16.26
N LYS A 128 -12.09 23.11 17.19
CA LYS A 128 -11.73 23.25 18.61
C LYS A 128 -11.99 21.97 19.40
N GLN A 129 -12.76 21.05 18.83
CA GLN A 129 -13.14 19.79 19.47
C GLN A 129 -12.08 18.72 19.25
N LEU A 130 -11.53 18.63 18.03
CA LEU A 130 -10.50 17.66 17.69
C LEU A 130 -9.15 18.10 18.28
N ASP A 131 -8.53 17.22 19.06
CA ASP A 131 -7.12 17.37 19.41
C ASP A 131 -6.25 16.77 18.28
N TRP A 132 -6.09 17.51 17.17
CA TRP A 132 -5.27 17.04 16.05
C TRP A 132 -3.80 16.89 16.43
N PRO A 133 -3.13 17.86 17.10
CA PRO A 133 -1.73 17.71 17.48
C PRO A 133 -1.43 16.50 18.38
N GLY A 134 -2.40 16.09 19.21
CA GLY A 134 -2.28 14.89 20.05
C GLY A 134 -2.34 13.56 19.28
N ILE A 135 -2.69 13.54 18.00
CA ILE A 135 -2.60 12.34 17.14
C ILE A 135 -1.14 12.14 16.72
N HIS A 136 -0.63 10.91 16.81
CA HIS A 136 0.75 10.59 16.42
C HIS A 136 1.06 10.99 14.96
N SER A 137 2.27 11.48 14.70
CA SER A 137 2.68 12.03 13.40
C SER A 137 2.54 11.03 12.26
N LEU A 138 2.77 9.74 12.53
CA LEU A 138 2.57 8.66 11.56
C LEU A 138 1.17 8.69 10.93
N PHE A 139 0.13 8.93 11.72
CA PHE A 139 -1.25 8.99 11.22
C PHE A 139 -1.47 10.27 10.45
N ARG A 140 -1.13 11.42 11.05
CA ARG A 140 -1.36 12.75 10.47
C ARG A 140 -0.69 12.95 9.12
N GLU A 141 0.43 12.28 8.91
CA GLU A 141 1.28 12.49 7.74
C GLU A 141 1.26 11.31 6.75
N ASN A 142 0.55 10.21 7.06
CA ASN A 142 0.40 9.07 6.13
C ASN A 142 -0.99 8.46 6.18
N LEU A 143 -1.38 7.84 7.31
CA LEU A 143 -2.58 6.99 7.36
C LEU A 143 -3.87 7.80 7.18
N CYS A 144 -3.88 9.06 7.60
CA CYS A 144 -5.03 9.95 7.44
C CYS A 144 -5.11 10.64 6.08
N LEU A 145 -4.07 10.51 5.25
CA LEU A 145 -3.90 11.28 4.03
C LEU A 145 -4.18 10.47 2.77
N TYR A 146 -4.69 11.17 1.76
CA TYR A 146 -4.64 10.79 0.35
C TYR A 146 -4.33 12.03 -0.47
N ASP A 147 -3.33 11.95 -1.36
CA ASP A 147 -2.85 13.09 -2.15
C ASP A 147 -2.56 14.34 -1.30
N LYS A 148 -1.96 14.12 -0.12
CA LYS A 148 -1.60 15.14 0.89
C LYS A 148 -2.77 15.87 1.58
N HIS A 149 -4.00 15.44 1.35
CA HIS A 149 -5.20 15.97 2.00
C HIS A 149 -5.77 14.98 3.03
N ILE A 150 -6.40 15.48 4.08
CA ILE A 150 -6.97 14.68 5.17
C ILE A 150 -8.35 14.18 4.76
N TYR A 151 -8.57 12.86 4.84
CA TYR A 151 -9.84 12.22 4.47
C TYR A 151 -10.41 11.28 5.53
N THR A 152 -9.69 11.05 6.63
CA THR A 152 -10.15 10.19 7.73
C THR A 152 -9.68 10.70 9.08
N LEU A 153 -10.51 10.52 10.10
CA LEU A 153 -10.11 10.69 11.49
C LEU A 153 -9.79 9.30 12.09
N PRO A 154 -8.60 9.11 12.69
CA PRO A 154 -8.17 7.81 13.18
C PRO A 154 -8.89 7.48 14.48
N PHE A 155 -9.29 6.22 14.62
CA PHE A 155 -9.86 5.65 15.84
C PHE A 155 -8.99 4.54 16.42
N ASP A 156 -7.99 4.06 15.68
CA ASP A 156 -7.26 2.85 16.05
C ASP A 156 -5.79 2.90 15.60
N GLY A 157 -4.92 2.44 16.50
CA GLY A 157 -3.47 2.36 16.32
C GLY A 157 -2.97 0.98 15.90
N ASP A 158 -3.59 0.36 14.89
CA ASP A 158 -3.30 -1.01 14.47
C ASP A 158 -1.86 -1.19 13.92
N GLN A 159 -1.07 -1.99 14.63
CA GLN A 159 0.29 -2.36 14.28
C GLN A 159 0.60 -3.77 14.78
N PHE A 160 1.40 -4.53 14.03
CA PHE A 160 1.76 -5.89 14.44
C PHE A 160 2.90 -5.93 15.47
N PHE A 161 2.73 -6.75 16.50
CA PHE A 161 3.72 -7.02 17.54
C PHE A 161 4.07 -8.50 17.63
N LEU A 162 5.20 -8.78 18.29
CA LEU A 162 5.48 -10.08 18.87
C LEU A 162 4.96 -10.12 20.30
N TYR A 163 4.05 -11.06 20.56
CA TYR A 163 3.64 -11.47 21.88
C TYR A 163 4.32 -12.78 22.24
N TYR A 164 4.64 -12.93 23.52
CA TYR A 164 5.23 -14.15 24.03
C TYR A 164 4.83 -14.41 25.50
N ARG A 165 4.94 -15.67 25.91
CA ARG A 165 4.76 -16.11 27.29
C ARG A 165 6.00 -15.75 28.12
N ARG A 166 5.92 -14.62 28.83
CA ARG A 166 7.01 -14.11 29.68
C ARG A 166 7.29 -15.05 30.86
N ASP A 167 6.28 -15.73 31.38
CA ASP A 167 6.48 -16.76 32.41
C ASP A 167 7.35 -17.93 31.91
N LEU A 168 7.19 -18.34 30.64
CA LEU A 168 8.09 -19.32 30.02
C LEU A 168 9.50 -18.74 29.81
N GLN A 169 9.59 -17.46 29.42
CA GLN A 169 10.86 -16.75 29.31
C GLN A 169 11.64 -16.74 30.64
N GLU A 170 10.98 -16.32 31.71
CA GLU A 170 11.57 -16.20 33.04
C GLU A 170 11.97 -17.57 33.59
N ARG A 171 11.17 -18.62 33.32
CA ARG A 171 11.47 -20.00 33.70
C ARG A 171 12.71 -20.54 33.00
N ASP A 172 12.83 -20.30 31.69
CA ASP A 172 13.82 -20.99 30.84
C ASP A 172 15.04 -20.11 30.49
N GLY A 173 15.01 -18.82 30.83
CA GLY A 173 16.16 -17.91 30.77
C GLY A 173 16.60 -17.49 29.36
N TRP A 174 15.69 -17.39 28.39
CA TRP A 174 16.01 -16.94 27.02
C TRP A 174 15.76 -15.43 26.82
N GLU A 175 16.43 -14.84 25.83
CA GLU A 175 16.26 -13.43 25.46
C GLU A 175 15.11 -13.22 24.48
N VAL A 176 14.42 -12.08 24.59
CA VAL A 176 13.33 -11.72 23.67
C VAL A 176 13.84 -11.71 22.23
N PRO A 177 13.26 -12.50 21.31
CA PRO A 177 13.69 -12.59 19.92
C PRO A 177 13.77 -11.23 19.23
N LYS A 178 14.93 -10.89 18.64
CA LYS A 178 15.13 -9.65 17.89
C LYS A 178 14.96 -9.87 16.39
N THR A 179 15.35 -11.05 15.90
CA THR A 179 15.18 -11.51 14.52
C THR A 179 14.16 -12.62 14.39
N TRP A 180 13.68 -12.87 13.17
CA TRP A 180 12.83 -14.02 12.90
C TRP A 180 13.55 -15.37 13.10
N ASP A 181 14.87 -15.42 12.90
CA ASP A 181 15.64 -16.63 13.18
C ASP A 181 15.74 -16.90 14.69
N ASP A 182 15.96 -15.85 15.49
CA ASP A 182 15.95 -15.96 16.97
C ASP A 182 14.60 -16.50 17.46
N LEU A 183 13.50 -16.05 16.83
CA LEU A 183 12.15 -16.51 17.20
C LEU A 183 12.01 -18.01 16.96
N ILE A 184 12.47 -18.52 15.82
CA ILE A 184 12.41 -19.96 15.54
C ILE A 184 13.29 -20.74 16.50
N GLU A 185 14.53 -20.31 16.73
CA GLU A 185 15.45 -20.99 17.63
C GLU A 185 14.86 -21.17 19.05
N VAL A 186 14.18 -20.15 19.56
CA VAL A 186 13.53 -20.23 20.88
C VAL A 186 12.22 -21.02 20.81
N ALA A 187 11.41 -20.82 19.77
CA ALA A 187 10.11 -21.49 19.62
C ALA A 187 10.24 -23.02 19.52
N GLU A 188 11.30 -23.54 18.91
CA GLU A 188 11.55 -24.99 18.80
C GLU A 188 11.60 -25.73 20.14
N ARG A 189 11.86 -25.01 21.24
CA ARG A 189 11.88 -25.58 22.60
C ARG A 189 10.50 -25.95 23.14
N TYR A 190 9.43 -25.45 22.50
CA TYR A 190 8.05 -25.57 22.97
C TYR A 190 7.17 -26.41 22.03
N GLU A 191 7.75 -27.03 21.00
CA GLU A 191 7.01 -27.87 20.05
C GLU A 191 6.48 -29.12 20.76
N GLY A 192 5.15 -29.23 20.93
CA GLY A 192 4.48 -30.39 21.52
C GLY A 192 4.54 -30.46 23.05
N GLU A 193 5.07 -29.44 23.72
CA GLU A 193 5.02 -29.32 25.18
C GLU A 193 3.60 -28.95 25.64
N ASP A 194 3.23 -29.29 26.87
CA ASP A 194 1.99 -28.79 27.52
C ASP A 194 2.34 -27.50 28.29
N LEU A 195 1.98 -26.35 27.74
CA LEU A 195 2.41 -25.02 28.20
C LEU A 195 1.45 -24.38 29.21
N ASN A 196 0.26 -24.95 29.37
CA ASN A 196 -0.76 -24.49 30.32
C ASN A 196 -1.16 -25.54 31.37
N GLU A 197 -0.53 -26.72 31.33
CA GLU A 197 -0.71 -27.84 32.25
C GLU A 197 -2.15 -28.43 32.20
N ASP A 198 -2.79 -28.36 31.03
CA ASP A 198 -4.15 -28.89 30.82
C ASP A 198 -4.17 -30.37 30.39
N GLY A 199 -3.00 -30.99 30.22
CA GLY A 199 -2.81 -32.37 29.81
C GLY A 199 -2.90 -32.60 28.29
N VAL A 200 -2.96 -31.53 27.49
CA VAL A 200 -2.97 -31.57 26.02
C VAL A 200 -1.73 -30.85 25.48
N GLU A 201 -1.12 -31.41 24.43
CA GLU A 201 0.01 -30.77 23.74
C GLU A 201 -0.38 -29.38 23.19
N ASP A 202 0.55 -28.45 23.30
CA ASP A 202 0.44 -27.07 22.85
C ASP A 202 1.37 -26.75 21.67
N TYR A 203 1.22 -25.54 21.16
CA TYR A 203 1.92 -25.06 19.98
C TYR A 203 3.03 -24.09 20.37
N ALA A 204 4.16 -24.12 19.68
CA ALA A 204 5.17 -23.10 19.92
C ALA A 204 4.68 -21.72 19.42
N ILE A 205 4.01 -21.67 18.26
CA ILE A 205 3.55 -20.42 17.64
C ILE A 205 2.08 -20.50 17.23
N CYS A 206 1.25 -19.58 17.72
CA CYS A 206 -0.14 -19.41 17.25
C CYS A 206 -0.21 -18.60 15.94
N GLN A 207 0.18 -19.20 14.81
CA GLN A 207 0.17 -18.52 13.51
C GLN A 207 -1.18 -18.70 12.78
N PRO A 208 -1.96 -17.62 12.53
CA PRO A 208 -3.14 -17.73 11.69
C PRO A 208 -2.76 -17.88 10.22
N ASN A 209 -3.52 -18.72 9.52
CA ASN A 209 -3.32 -19.06 8.10
C ASN A 209 -4.62 -18.99 7.28
N GLN A 210 -5.72 -18.52 7.87
CA GLN A 210 -7.02 -18.43 7.22
C GLN A 210 -7.59 -17.01 7.19
N GLY A 211 -8.24 -16.68 6.06
CA GLY A 211 -8.99 -15.44 5.87
C GLY A 211 -8.11 -14.22 5.59
N ASP A 212 -8.76 -13.11 5.26
CA ASP A 212 -8.10 -11.87 4.82
C ASP A 212 -7.12 -11.33 5.86
N MET A 213 -7.45 -11.48 7.14
CA MET A 213 -6.63 -11.02 8.25
C MET A 213 -5.42 -11.93 8.52
N GLY A 214 -5.51 -13.23 8.18
CA GLY A 214 -4.39 -14.17 8.29
C GLY A 214 -3.20 -13.75 7.42
N PHE A 215 -3.47 -13.09 6.29
CA PHE A 215 -2.44 -12.51 5.41
C PHE A 215 -1.40 -11.71 6.19
N TYR A 216 -1.82 -10.85 7.12
CA TYR A 216 -0.92 -9.93 7.78
C TYR A 216 0.12 -10.63 8.66
N SER A 217 -0.27 -11.69 9.37
CA SER A 217 0.66 -12.48 10.15
C SER A 217 1.61 -13.27 9.24
N ILE A 218 1.08 -13.86 8.17
CA ILE A 218 1.85 -14.65 7.19
C ILE A 218 2.87 -13.77 6.45
N TYR A 219 2.51 -12.52 6.14
CA TYR A 219 3.32 -11.58 5.37
C TYR A 219 4.34 -10.81 6.22
N SER A 220 4.13 -10.73 7.54
CA SER A 220 4.98 -9.97 8.48
C SER A 220 6.49 -10.25 8.34
N PRO A 221 6.96 -11.49 8.13
CA PRO A 221 8.40 -11.75 7.98
C PRO A 221 9.04 -11.12 6.74
N LEU A 222 8.27 -10.81 5.69
CA LEU A 222 8.80 -10.18 4.47
C LEU A 222 9.05 -8.67 4.64
N VAL A 223 8.30 -8.02 5.52
CA VAL A 223 8.18 -6.56 5.56
C VAL A 223 9.54 -5.89 5.75
N ALA A 224 10.32 -6.33 6.74
CA ALA A 224 11.63 -5.77 7.03
C ALA A 224 12.75 -6.20 6.04
N LEU A 225 12.55 -7.19 5.18
CA LEU A 225 13.48 -7.43 4.05
C LEU A 225 13.22 -6.49 2.89
N LEU A 226 11.97 -6.08 2.68
CA LEU A 226 11.53 -5.30 1.51
C LEU A 226 11.58 -3.78 1.75
N GLN A 227 11.44 -3.35 3.01
CA GLN A 227 11.38 -1.96 3.45
C GLN A 227 12.63 -1.60 4.26
N THR A 228 13.51 -0.76 3.70
CA THR A 228 14.72 -0.27 4.39
C THR A 228 14.85 1.25 4.41
N HIS A 229 14.15 1.95 3.52
CA HIS A 229 14.18 3.40 3.50
C HIS A 229 12.94 4.00 4.14
N PRO A 230 13.11 4.79 5.22
CA PRO A 230 12.02 5.44 5.89
C PRO A 230 11.42 6.58 5.06
N LYS A 231 10.22 6.96 5.48
CA LYS A 231 9.38 8.04 4.95
C LYS A 231 10.07 9.40 4.73
N TYR A 232 11.11 9.74 5.48
CA TYR A 232 11.74 11.07 5.45
C TYR A 232 13.00 11.15 4.60
N HIS A 233 13.40 10.07 3.92
CA HIS A 233 14.52 10.14 3.00
C HIS A 233 14.11 10.99 1.78
N THR A 234 14.70 12.17 1.62
CA THR A 234 14.41 13.09 0.51
C THR A 234 14.59 12.44 -0.85
N ASP A 235 15.48 11.44 -0.95
CA ASP A 235 15.67 10.69 -2.19
C ASP A 235 14.53 9.71 -2.48
N VAL A 236 13.68 9.34 -1.52
CA VAL A 236 12.52 8.48 -1.82
C VAL A 236 11.36 9.31 -2.37
N ARG A 237 11.06 10.47 -1.78
CA ARG A 237 9.89 11.29 -2.18
C ARG A 237 10.09 12.10 -3.46
N ASN A 238 11.33 12.43 -3.80
CA ASN A 238 11.65 13.22 -5.00
C ASN A 238 11.88 12.36 -6.24
N HIS A 239 12.06 11.05 -6.08
CA HIS A 239 12.24 10.15 -7.21
C HIS A 239 10.90 9.56 -7.67
N ILE A 240 10.69 9.53 -8.99
CA ILE A 240 9.50 8.93 -9.60
C ILE A 240 9.48 7.41 -9.37
N PHE A 241 10.66 6.80 -9.23
CA PHE A 241 10.85 5.37 -9.02
C PHE A 241 11.77 5.18 -7.80
N PRO A 242 11.24 5.35 -6.58
CA PRO A 242 12.04 5.16 -5.38
C PRO A 242 12.49 3.70 -5.27
N LYS A 243 13.76 3.51 -4.91
CA LYS A 243 14.33 2.18 -4.66
C LYS A 243 14.12 1.80 -3.19
N ARG A 244 13.88 0.51 -2.92
CA ARG A 244 13.84 -0.08 -1.56
C ARG A 244 12.82 0.57 -0.60
N HIS A 245 11.73 1.10 -1.17
CA HIS A 245 10.58 1.63 -0.43
C HIS A 245 9.28 0.89 -0.82
N GLY A 246 8.41 0.66 0.16
CA GLY A 246 7.17 -0.10 0.04
C GLY A 246 7.41 -1.61 0.12
N ALA A 247 6.39 -2.35 0.56
CA ALA A 247 6.48 -3.80 0.75
C ALA A 247 5.84 -4.61 -0.40
N PHE A 248 4.91 -4.04 -1.16
CA PHE A 248 4.08 -4.83 -2.09
C PHE A 248 4.52 -4.73 -3.56
N PHE A 249 4.85 -3.51 -4.01
CA PHE A 249 5.17 -3.23 -5.40
C PHE A 249 6.41 -2.35 -5.53
N ASP A 250 7.24 -2.69 -6.51
CA ASP A 250 8.15 -1.77 -7.16
C ASP A 250 7.40 -0.87 -8.13
N LEU A 251 7.85 0.38 -8.21
CA LEU A 251 7.38 1.35 -9.19
C LEU A 251 8.42 1.42 -10.31
N THR A 252 8.03 1.03 -11.53
CA THR A 252 8.90 1.01 -12.71
C THR A 252 8.31 1.85 -13.85
N GLU A 253 9.07 2.02 -14.93
CA GLU A 253 8.60 2.68 -16.15
C GLU A 253 7.41 1.93 -16.79
N GLU A 254 7.33 0.62 -16.59
CA GLU A 254 6.25 -0.23 -17.08
C GLU A 254 4.99 -0.15 -16.21
N GLY A 255 5.12 0.23 -14.93
CA GLY A 255 4.02 0.35 -13.96
C GLY A 255 4.33 -0.31 -12.62
N LEU A 256 3.32 -0.93 -12.01
CA LEU A 256 3.49 -1.71 -10.78
C LEU A 256 4.13 -3.06 -11.07
N ALA A 257 5.28 -3.34 -10.46
CA ALA A 257 5.93 -4.63 -10.49
C ALA A 257 5.83 -5.31 -9.11
N PRO A 258 5.25 -6.52 -9.00
CA PRO A 258 5.08 -7.16 -7.69
C PRO A 258 6.40 -7.64 -7.10
N LEU A 259 6.58 -7.40 -5.79
CA LEU A 259 7.74 -7.84 -5.02
C LEU A 259 7.56 -9.30 -4.56
N ILE A 260 7.53 -10.25 -5.50
CA ILE A 260 7.26 -11.67 -5.22
C ILE A 260 8.44 -12.57 -5.62
N ASP A 261 8.82 -12.60 -6.90
CA ASP A 261 9.93 -13.43 -7.37
C ASP A 261 11.29 -12.76 -7.11
N ASN A 262 11.70 -12.76 -5.85
CA ASN A 262 12.92 -12.12 -5.38
C ASN A 262 13.58 -12.90 -4.22
N ALA A 263 14.84 -12.57 -3.93
CA ALA A 263 15.63 -13.25 -2.90
C ALA A 263 15.00 -13.20 -1.49
N ALA A 264 14.23 -12.16 -1.15
CA ALA A 264 13.55 -12.07 0.14
C ALA A 264 12.43 -13.12 0.28
N MET A 265 11.61 -13.32 -0.75
CA MET A 265 10.60 -14.38 -0.74
C MET A 265 11.24 -15.77 -0.63
N TRP A 266 12.33 -16.01 -1.35
CA TRP A 266 13.09 -17.26 -1.24
C TRP A 266 13.67 -17.49 0.15
N ARG A 267 14.11 -16.44 0.84
CA ARG A 267 14.62 -16.50 2.22
C ARG A 267 13.54 -16.79 3.25
N VAL A 268 12.34 -16.26 3.04
CA VAL A 268 11.25 -16.29 4.02
C VAL A 268 10.38 -17.55 3.88
N LEU A 269 10.21 -18.12 2.68
CA LEU A 269 9.38 -19.33 2.51
C LEU A 269 9.78 -20.51 3.43
N PRO A 270 11.07 -20.87 3.59
CA PRO A 270 11.47 -21.92 4.53
C PRO A 270 11.18 -21.55 5.99
N LEU A 271 11.37 -20.29 6.37
CA LEU A 271 11.03 -19.79 7.71
C LEU A 271 9.52 -19.91 7.95
N MET A 272 8.69 -19.48 7.00
CA MET A 272 7.23 -19.58 7.08
C MET A 272 6.76 -21.03 7.17
N GLN A 273 7.41 -21.96 6.46
CA GLN A 273 7.16 -23.39 6.60
C GLN A 273 7.45 -23.84 8.04
N ARG A 274 8.59 -23.43 8.61
CA ARG A 274 8.94 -23.79 9.99
C ARG A 274 7.96 -23.19 11.02
N ILE A 275 7.55 -21.93 10.84
CA ILE A 275 6.50 -21.30 11.68
C ILE A 275 5.20 -22.11 11.63
N TYR A 276 4.79 -22.55 10.44
CA TYR A 276 3.59 -23.38 10.27
C TYR A 276 3.72 -24.75 10.94
N GLU A 277 4.89 -25.39 10.86
CA GLU A 277 5.16 -26.67 11.51
C GLU A 277 5.17 -26.59 13.04
N LEU A 278 5.68 -25.49 13.58
CA LEU A 278 5.69 -25.13 15.01
C LEU A 278 4.32 -24.68 15.55
N GLY A 279 3.35 -24.51 14.66
CA GLY A 279 2.00 -24.10 14.97
C GLY A 279 0.97 -25.19 14.76
N ARG A 280 -0.29 -24.77 14.84
CA ARG A 280 -1.44 -25.61 14.50
C ARG A 280 -1.54 -25.74 12.98
N ARG A 281 -1.52 -26.97 12.46
CA ARG A 281 -1.45 -27.26 11.00
C ARG A 281 -2.78 -27.14 10.26
N ASP A 282 -3.92 -27.09 10.94
CA ASP A 282 -5.21 -26.84 10.30
C ASP A 282 -5.49 -25.33 10.14
N ASN A 283 -6.59 -25.03 9.43
CA ASN A 283 -6.96 -23.66 9.14
C ASN A 283 -7.40 -22.94 10.41
N MET A 284 -6.72 -21.84 10.71
CA MET A 284 -6.94 -21.02 11.89
C MET A 284 -7.08 -19.55 11.50
N THR A 285 -8.16 -18.94 11.97
CA THR A 285 -8.42 -17.50 11.79
C THR A 285 -7.62 -16.66 12.78
N LEU A 286 -7.40 -15.39 12.45
CA LEU A 286 -6.63 -14.45 13.28
C LEU A 286 -7.37 -14.03 14.57
N CYS A 287 -8.62 -13.56 14.46
CA CYS A 287 -9.36 -12.86 15.52
C CYS A 287 -10.88 -12.98 15.27
N CYS A 288 -11.80 -12.74 16.21
CA CYS A 288 -11.78 -12.75 17.68
C CYS A 288 -13.21 -13.12 18.11
N GLY A 289 -13.39 -14.26 18.78
CA GLY A 289 -14.71 -14.75 19.19
C GLY A 289 -14.81 -16.27 19.20
N ASP A 290 -13.84 -16.93 18.58
CA ASP A 290 -13.66 -18.36 18.63
C ASP A 290 -12.49 -18.70 19.55
N ASN A 291 -12.69 -19.66 20.46
CA ASN A 291 -11.61 -20.14 21.32
C ASN A 291 -10.54 -20.91 20.52
N ASP A 292 -10.91 -21.42 19.34
CA ASP A 292 -10.01 -22.11 18.42
C ASP A 292 -9.26 -21.16 17.46
N SER A 293 -9.52 -19.85 17.49
CA SER A 293 -8.74 -18.88 16.70
C SER A 293 -7.35 -18.70 17.30
N SER A 294 -6.40 -18.12 16.55
CA SER A 294 -5.05 -17.88 17.07
C SER A 294 -5.05 -17.01 18.34
N HIS A 295 -5.95 -16.02 18.38
CA HIS A 295 -6.20 -15.21 19.56
C HIS A 295 -6.73 -16.02 20.76
N GLY A 296 -7.68 -16.92 20.53
CA GLY A 296 -8.27 -17.76 21.57
C GLY A 296 -7.26 -18.73 22.17
N LEU A 297 -6.46 -19.38 21.32
CA LEU A 297 -5.39 -20.29 21.75
C LEU A 297 -4.33 -19.55 22.59
N PHE A 298 -3.81 -18.42 22.12
CA PHE A 298 -2.86 -17.64 22.92
C PHE A 298 -3.49 -17.19 24.23
N LYS A 299 -4.72 -16.67 24.22
CA LYS A 299 -5.45 -16.28 25.44
C LYS A 299 -5.59 -17.45 26.44
N GLY A 300 -5.78 -18.67 25.95
CA GLY A 300 -5.87 -19.90 26.75
C GLY A 300 -4.53 -20.47 27.22
N GLY A 301 -3.41 -19.84 26.86
CA GLY A 301 -2.07 -20.33 27.22
C GLY A 301 -1.50 -21.39 26.30
N ARG A 302 -2.21 -21.73 25.22
CA ARG A 302 -1.94 -22.86 24.32
C ARG A 302 -0.77 -22.64 23.36
N CYS A 303 -0.07 -21.51 23.49
CA CYS A 303 1.14 -21.26 22.73
C CYS A 303 2.13 -20.31 23.41
N ALA A 304 3.42 -20.49 23.06
CA ALA A 304 4.51 -19.69 23.60
C ALA A 304 4.63 -18.32 22.92
N PHE A 305 4.43 -18.26 21.60
CA PHE A 305 4.59 -17.05 20.79
C PHE A 305 3.37 -16.75 19.92
N TYR A 306 3.20 -15.47 19.60
CA TYR A 306 2.06 -15.00 18.82
C TYR A 306 2.36 -13.67 18.13
N VAL A 307 2.07 -13.55 16.83
CA VAL A 307 2.25 -12.31 16.06
C VAL A 307 0.87 -11.74 15.72
N ASN A 308 0.55 -10.55 16.24
CA ASN A 308 -0.80 -9.99 16.09
C ASN A 308 -0.91 -8.48 16.31
N PHE A 309 -2.13 -7.96 16.12
CA PHE A 309 -2.54 -6.60 16.44
C PHE A 309 -2.52 -6.31 17.95
N PRO A 310 -2.49 -5.03 18.35
CA PRO A 310 -2.30 -4.63 19.74
C PRO A 310 -3.46 -5.03 20.66
N SER A 311 -4.65 -5.27 20.10
CA SER A 311 -5.86 -5.66 20.83
C SER A 311 -5.67 -6.90 21.74
N VAL A 312 -4.68 -7.75 21.45
CA VAL A 312 -4.27 -8.88 22.31
C VAL A 312 -3.81 -8.45 23.69
N GLY A 313 -3.21 -7.26 23.82
CA GLY A 313 -2.73 -6.77 25.11
C GLY A 313 -3.84 -6.74 26.18
N THR A 314 -5.08 -6.47 25.76
CA THR A 314 -6.25 -6.46 26.66
C THR A 314 -6.56 -7.82 27.30
N ASN A 315 -5.99 -8.92 26.81
CA ASN A 315 -6.05 -10.23 27.47
C ASN A 315 -5.32 -10.25 28.82
N SER A 316 -4.49 -9.24 29.11
CA SER A 316 -3.79 -9.06 30.38
C SER A 316 -4.64 -8.34 31.44
N ILE A 317 -5.90 -8.03 31.14
CA ILE A 317 -6.79 -7.31 32.05
C ILE A 317 -7.45 -8.28 33.04
N SER A 318 -7.44 -7.92 34.32
CA SER A 318 -8.26 -8.58 35.34
C SER A 318 -9.71 -8.11 35.26
N THR A 319 -10.67 -9.02 35.38
CA THR A 319 -12.11 -8.69 35.35
C THR A 319 -12.74 -8.86 36.71
N VAL A 320 -13.67 -7.98 37.09
CA VAL A 320 -14.51 -8.15 38.29
C VAL A 320 -15.84 -8.75 37.85
N ASN A 321 -16.16 -9.96 38.33
CA ASN A 321 -17.40 -10.66 38.00
C ASN A 321 -18.61 -10.10 38.76
N LYS A 322 -19.83 -10.47 38.32
CA LYS A 322 -21.08 -10.26 39.07
C LYS A 322 -20.99 -11.00 40.42
N GLY A 323 -20.59 -10.27 41.47
CA GLY A 323 -20.30 -10.82 42.79
C GLY A 323 -19.14 -10.14 43.53
N ASN A 324 -18.47 -9.15 42.92
CA ASN A 324 -17.29 -8.43 43.46
C ASN A 324 -16.01 -9.30 43.59
N GLU A 325 -15.97 -10.49 42.97
CA GLU A 325 -14.74 -11.29 42.89
C GLU A 325 -13.91 -10.91 41.67
N THR A 326 -12.62 -10.70 41.87
CA THR A 326 -11.64 -10.46 40.80
C THR A 326 -11.20 -11.78 40.19
N VAL A 327 -11.39 -11.96 38.89
CA VAL A 327 -10.91 -13.10 38.11
C VAL A 327 -9.84 -12.61 37.13
N PHE A 328 -8.68 -13.27 37.20
CA PHE A 328 -7.55 -13.01 36.31
C PHE A 328 -7.68 -13.88 35.06
N ALA A 329 -7.54 -13.27 33.88
CA ALA A 329 -7.31 -14.03 32.67
C ALA A 329 -6.00 -14.82 32.80
N TYR A 330 -5.89 -15.97 32.13
CA TYR A 330 -4.69 -16.81 32.15
C TYR A 330 -3.43 -15.98 31.84
N GLN A 331 -3.53 -15.04 30.90
CA GLN A 331 -2.42 -14.20 30.45
C GLN A 331 -2.02 -13.06 31.41
N HIS A 332 -2.82 -12.76 32.43
CA HIS A 332 -2.54 -11.68 33.36
C HIS A 332 -1.23 -11.90 34.12
N GLY A 333 -0.26 -11.02 33.92
CA GLY A 333 1.07 -11.12 34.51
C GLY A 333 1.97 -12.18 33.86
N ARG A 334 1.55 -12.76 32.73
CA ARG A 334 2.31 -13.81 32.00
C ARG A 334 2.67 -13.42 30.57
N THR A 335 2.12 -12.32 30.03
CA THR A 335 2.36 -11.91 28.64
C THR A 335 3.46 -10.85 28.54
N GLY A 336 4.43 -11.08 27.67
CA GLY A 336 5.35 -10.08 27.16
C GLY A 336 4.91 -9.55 25.80
N THR A 337 5.21 -8.28 25.53
CA THR A 337 5.01 -7.64 24.21
C THR A 337 6.32 -7.04 23.74
N ALA A 338 6.64 -7.21 22.45
CA ALA A 338 7.83 -6.68 21.80
C ALA A 338 7.51 -6.17 20.39
N GLU A 339 8.40 -5.34 19.85
CA GLU A 339 8.36 -4.95 18.43
C GLU A 339 8.41 -6.20 17.53
N LEU A 340 7.87 -6.08 16.32
CA LEU A 340 7.96 -7.15 15.33
C LEU A 340 9.43 -7.52 15.05
N PRO A 341 9.78 -8.82 14.94
CA PRO A 341 11.15 -9.22 14.65
C PRO A 341 11.65 -8.67 13.31
N GLY A 342 12.95 -8.41 13.26
CA GLY A 342 13.62 -7.81 12.11
C GLY A 342 14.57 -8.77 11.39
N TRP A 343 15.43 -8.18 10.56
CA TRP A 343 16.48 -8.87 9.82
C TRP A 343 17.80 -8.12 9.89
N THR A 344 18.93 -8.83 9.82
CA THR A 344 20.25 -8.19 9.67
C THR A 344 20.66 -7.98 8.22
N GLU A 345 19.78 -8.32 7.30
CA GLU A 345 19.93 -8.25 5.86
C GLU A 345 18.70 -7.60 5.23
N TYR A 346 18.81 -7.18 3.98
CA TYR A 346 17.74 -6.58 3.20
C TYR A 346 17.80 -7.00 1.73
N LEU A 347 16.69 -6.85 1.01
CA LEU A 347 16.65 -7.07 -0.44
C LEU A 347 17.23 -5.88 -1.21
N ASP A 348 18.38 -6.11 -1.85
CA ASP A 348 18.86 -5.21 -2.88
C ASP A 348 18.10 -5.46 -4.19
N ARG A 349 17.16 -4.57 -4.51
CA ARG A 349 16.25 -4.72 -5.66
C ARG A 349 16.96 -4.76 -7.01
N GLU A 350 18.13 -4.12 -7.14
CA GLU A 350 18.89 -4.10 -8.40
C GLU A 350 19.58 -5.43 -8.71
N SER A 351 20.28 -5.99 -7.72
CA SER A 351 20.97 -7.27 -7.89
C SER A 351 20.07 -8.48 -7.63
N ASN A 352 18.87 -8.27 -7.08
CA ASN A 352 17.98 -9.32 -6.57
C ASN A 352 18.72 -10.29 -5.63
N SER A 353 19.44 -9.73 -4.67
CA SER A 353 20.18 -10.50 -3.67
C SER A 353 19.99 -9.91 -2.27
N LEU A 354 20.15 -10.72 -1.24
CA LEU A 354 20.16 -10.23 0.13
C LEU A 354 21.54 -9.70 0.48
N LYS A 355 21.57 -8.49 1.05
CA LYS A 355 22.79 -7.81 1.48
C LYS A 355 22.69 -7.45 2.96
N PRO A 356 23.80 -7.47 3.71
CA PRO A 356 23.81 -7.05 5.11
C PRO A 356 23.42 -5.56 5.23
N CYS A 357 22.69 -5.22 6.28
CA CYS A 357 22.31 -3.84 6.56
C CYS A 357 23.50 -2.99 7.02
N SER A 358 23.54 -1.74 6.55
CA SER A 358 24.47 -0.69 6.97
C SER A 358 23.70 0.58 7.32
N GLU A 359 24.37 1.60 7.87
CA GLU A 359 23.75 2.92 8.14
C GLU A 359 23.30 3.63 6.86
N GLU A 360 23.96 3.37 5.73
CA GLU A 360 23.59 3.95 4.45
C GLU A 360 22.39 3.23 3.83
N GLU A 361 22.41 1.90 3.83
CA GLU A 361 21.42 1.09 3.12
C GLU A 361 20.15 0.82 3.96
N CYS A 362 20.30 0.80 5.29
CA CYS A 362 19.24 0.65 6.28
C CYS A 362 19.38 1.74 7.36
N PRO A 363 19.06 3.02 7.06
CA PRO A 363 19.37 4.15 7.95
C PRO A 363 18.73 4.11 9.34
N THR A 364 17.59 3.42 9.46
CA THR A 364 16.87 3.24 10.73
C THR A 364 17.30 1.99 11.49
N SER A 365 18.26 1.22 10.97
CA SER A 365 18.71 0.00 11.61
C SER A 365 19.43 0.28 12.92
N THR A 366 19.26 -0.59 13.91
CA THR A 366 19.92 -0.47 15.23
C THR A 366 21.10 -1.43 15.33
N PRO A 367 22.23 -1.03 15.95
CA PRO A 367 23.38 -1.92 16.13
C PRO A 367 23.03 -3.11 17.06
N LEU A 368 23.62 -4.26 16.77
CA LEU A 368 23.62 -5.47 17.62
C LEU A 368 25.00 -5.68 18.25
N ASP A 369 25.06 -6.55 19.25
CA ASP A 369 26.28 -6.83 20.03
C ASP A 369 27.42 -7.45 19.20
N ASP A 370 27.08 -8.06 18.05
CA ASP A 370 28.01 -8.73 17.13
C ASP A 370 28.44 -7.86 15.93
N ASN A 371 28.26 -6.54 16.03
CA ASN A 371 28.51 -5.53 14.98
C ASN A 371 27.61 -5.62 13.74
N ARG A 372 26.61 -6.51 13.70
CA ARG A 372 25.55 -6.44 12.68
C ARG A 372 24.58 -5.31 13.02
N ARG A 373 23.76 -4.95 12.05
CA ARG A 373 22.68 -3.98 12.23
C ARG A 373 21.33 -4.63 11.97
N LEU A 374 20.39 -4.41 12.88
CA LEU A 374 19.04 -4.93 12.81
C LEU A 374 18.12 -3.93 12.12
N ASN A 375 17.57 -4.31 10.98
CA ASN A 375 16.47 -3.60 10.35
C ASN A 375 15.12 -4.10 10.88
N ARG A 376 14.31 -3.18 11.40
CA ARG A 376 12.92 -3.41 11.78
C ARG A 376 12.01 -2.51 10.98
N ALA A 377 10.86 -3.04 10.58
CA ALA A 377 9.80 -2.29 9.94
C ALA A 377 8.49 -2.60 10.66
N SER A 378 7.94 -1.64 11.39
CA SER A 378 6.64 -1.78 12.02
C SER A 378 5.56 -1.88 10.95
N PHE A 379 4.71 -2.90 11.01
CA PHE A 379 3.72 -3.15 9.97
C PHE A 379 2.33 -2.64 10.39
N PHE A 380 1.88 -1.56 9.76
CA PHE A 380 0.56 -0.95 9.97
C PHE A 380 -0.49 -1.60 9.06
N ALA A 381 -0.67 -2.91 9.25
CA ALA A 381 -1.65 -3.74 8.57
C ALA A 381 -3.08 -3.17 8.73
N ASN A 382 -3.89 -3.21 7.66
CA ASN A 382 -5.23 -2.62 7.56
C ASN A 382 -5.28 -1.08 7.74
N GLY A 383 -4.19 -0.44 8.17
CA GLY A 383 -4.08 0.98 8.46
C GLY A 383 -4.87 1.46 9.68
N GLY A 384 -5.51 0.56 10.43
CA GLY A 384 -6.41 0.87 11.53
C GLY A 384 -7.82 1.31 11.13
N MET A 385 -8.71 1.30 12.10
CA MET A 385 -10.03 1.92 11.99
C MET A 385 -9.98 3.43 12.04
N GLY A 386 -10.93 4.05 11.35
CA GLY A 386 -11.17 5.48 11.36
C GLY A 386 -12.60 5.79 10.94
N SER A 387 -12.79 6.96 10.37
CA SER A 387 -14.08 7.43 9.86
C SER A 387 -13.93 8.25 8.61
N VAL A 388 -14.92 8.17 7.73
CA VAL A 388 -15.05 9.04 6.57
C VAL A 388 -16.41 9.71 6.58
N ILE A 389 -16.52 10.87 5.94
CA ILE A 389 -17.74 11.68 5.89
C ILE A 389 -18.18 11.75 4.44
N ASN A 390 -19.47 11.59 4.18
CA ASN A 390 -20.01 11.69 2.83
C ASN A 390 -19.81 13.11 2.29
N GLY A 391 -19.11 13.26 1.16
CA GLY A 391 -18.87 14.57 0.52
C GLY A 391 -20.09 15.13 -0.23
N ARG A 392 -21.14 14.32 -0.41
CA ARG A 392 -22.32 14.64 -1.24
C ARG A 392 -23.59 14.93 -0.44
N VAL A 393 -23.51 14.98 0.89
CA VAL A 393 -24.61 15.44 1.77
C VAL A 393 -24.45 16.92 2.13
N SER A 394 -25.49 17.55 2.66
CA SER A 394 -25.47 18.99 3.00
C SER A 394 -24.35 19.35 4.01
N ASP A 395 -23.79 20.55 3.89
CA ASP A 395 -22.74 21.06 4.79
C ASP A 395 -23.08 20.93 6.29
N LEU A 396 -24.35 21.14 6.66
CA LEU A 396 -24.78 21.01 8.05
C LEU A 396 -24.60 19.58 8.57
N ARG A 397 -24.93 18.57 7.75
CA ARG A 397 -24.75 17.16 8.09
C ARG A 397 -23.28 16.75 8.04
N GLN A 398 -22.50 17.25 7.10
CA GLN A 398 -21.04 17.05 7.07
C GLN A 398 -20.39 17.58 8.36
N ARG A 399 -20.75 18.79 8.80
CA ARG A 399 -20.25 19.38 10.06
C ARG A 399 -20.70 18.58 11.29
N ALA A 400 -21.93 18.08 11.32
CA ALA A 400 -22.42 17.26 12.42
C ALA A 400 -21.69 15.90 12.49
N ALA A 401 -21.52 15.22 11.36
CA ALA A 401 -20.76 13.97 11.26
C ALA A 401 -19.28 14.18 11.64
N PHE A 402 -18.65 15.26 11.17
CA PHE A 402 -17.29 15.63 11.57
C PHE A 402 -17.19 15.87 13.07
N SER A 403 -18.13 16.60 13.67
CA SER A 403 -18.12 16.85 15.11
C SER A 403 -18.27 15.55 15.92
N LEU A 404 -19.16 14.64 15.52
CA LEU A 404 -19.31 13.34 16.18
C LEU A 404 -17.99 12.55 16.13
N PHE A 405 -17.38 12.43 14.95
CA PHE A 405 -16.15 11.66 14.79
C PHE A 405 -14.93 12.34 15.42
N ALA A 406 -14.87 13.67 15.44
CA ALA A 406 -13.85 14.42 16.16
C ALA A 406 -13.96 14.21 17.67
N PHE A 407 -15.18 14.24 18.22
CA PHE A 407 -15.47 13.92 19.61
C PHE A 407 -15.03 12.49 19.93
N PHE A 408 -15.49 11.52 19.13
CA PHE A 408 -15.16 10.12 19.33
C PHE A 408 -13.64 9.89 19.28
N SER A 409 -12.96 10.36 18.23
CA SER A 409 -11.51 10.21 18.10
C SER A 409 -10.77 10.82 19.29
N LYS A 410 -11.17 12.00 19.77
CA LYS A 410 -10.51 12.66 20.91
C LYS A 410 -10.72 11.91 22.21
N ASP A 411 -11.95 11.52 22.51
CA ASP A 411 -12.36 10.98 23.81
C ASP A 411 -12.34 9.45 23.90
N LEU A 412 -11.83 8.80 22.86
CA LEU A 412 -11.58 7.38 22.81
C LEU A 412 -10.66 6.92 23.94
N ASP A 413 -10.98 5.75 24.50
CA ASP A 413 -10.21 5.01 25.51
C ASP A 413 -9.63 3.76 24.87
N THR A 414 -8.38 3.43 25.16
CA THR A 414 -7.65 2.27 24.62
C THR A 414 -7.19 1.30 25.73
N THR A 415 -7.69 1.48 26.95
CA THR A 415 -7.23 0.76 28.14
C THR A 415 -8.15 -0.40 28.55
N GLN A 416 -9.42 -0.36 28.16
CA GLN A 416 -10.45 -1.25 28.69
C GLN A 416 -10.61 -2.55 27.90
N ALA A 417 -10.99 -3.62 28.60
CA ALA A 417 -11.40 -4.87 27.97
C ALA A 417 -12.66 -4.67 27.12
N GLY A 418 -12.69 -5.28 25.94
CA GLY A 418 -13.82 -5.16 25.01
C GLY A 418 -13.86 -3.85 24.22
N VAL A 419 -12.96 -2.91 24.49
CA VAL A 419 -12.71 -1.77 23.61
C VAL A 419 -11.67 -2.18 22.58
N PRO A 420 -12.03 -2.23 21.28
CA PRO A 420 -11.19 -2.84 20.27
C PRO A 420 -10.02 -1.99 19.75
N TYR A 421 -9.84 -0.79 20.31
CA TYR A 421 -9.01 0.25 19.73
C TYR A 421 -7.67 0.38 20.44
N ASN A 422 -6.63 0.65 19.66
CA ASN A 422 -5.25 0.64 20.10
C ASN A 422 -4.66 2.06 20.19
N PRO A 423 -3.60 2.28 20.99
CA PRO A 423 -2.99 3.61 21.19
C PRO A 423 -2.53 4.29 19.89
N PHE A 424 -3.01 5.52 19.65
CA PHE A 424 -2.55 6.38 18.55
C PHE A 424 -2.37 7.85 18.97
N ARG A 425 -2.73 8.20 20.21
CA ARG A 425 -2.64 9.57 20.73
C ARG A 425 -1.52 9.73 21.76
N VAL A 426 -0.65 10.71 21.56
CA VAL A 426 0.48 11.00 22.44
C VAL A 426 0.29 12.38 23.09
N PRO A 427 0.42 12.51 24.43
CA PRO A 427 0.74 11.47 25.40
C PRO A 427 -0.48 10.69 25.93
N LYS A 428 -1.71 11.05 25.53
CA LYS A 428 -2.97 10.60 26.15
C LYS A 428 -3.08 9.08 26.30
N HIS A 429 -2.82 8.29 25.25
CA HIS A 429 -2.97 6.83 25.29
C HIS A 429 -1.74 6.10 25.85
N PHE A 430 -0.70 6.82 26.25
CA PHE A 430 0.55 6.25 26.76
C PHE A 430 0.74 6.55 28.25
N GLN A 431 -0.36 6.64 28.99
CA GLN A 431 -0.38 6.88 30.42
C GLN A 431 -0.52 5.55 31.17
N LEU A 432 0.59 5.01 31.67
CA LEU A 432 0.59 3.74 32.39
C LEU A 432 -0.44 3.67 33.53
N LYS A 433 -0.60 4.76 34.27
CA LYS A 433 -1.58 4.86 35.37
C LYS A 433 -3.02 4.50 34.93
N ASP A 434 -3.39 4.79 33.69
CA ASP A 434 -4.73 4.55 33.17
C ASP A 434 -4.91 3.06 32.85
N TYR A 435 -3.86 2.40 32.35
CA TYR A 435 -3.82 0.94 32.15
C TYR A 435 -3.89 0.19 33.49
N LEU A 436 -3.16 0.64 34.51
CA LEU A 436 -3.23 0.06 35.85
C LEU A 436 -4.64 0.21 36.45
N ALA A 437 -5.26 1.39 36.28
CA ALA A 437 -6.63 1.63 36.72
C ALA A 437 -7.65 0.75 35.97
N ALA A 438 -7.38 0.40 34.71
CA ALA A 438 -8.17 -0.54 33.92
C ALA A 438 -7.93 -2.02 34.27
N GLY A 439 -7.05 -2.32 35.23
CA GLY A 439 -6.85 -3.69 35.74
C GLY A 439 -5.74 -4.48 35.06
N TRP A 440 -4.86 -3.83 34.30
CA TRP A 440 -3.68 -4.47 33.72
C TRP A 440 -2.63 -4.82 34.77
N ASN A 441 -1.89 -5.89 34.53
CA ASN A 441 -0.63 -6.10 35.23
C ASN A 441 0.37 -5.00 34.83
N ARG A 442 1.17 -4.52 35.79
CA ARG A 442 2.14 -3.44 35.55
C ARG A 442 3.19 -3.79 34.50
N VAL A 443 3.80 -4.97 34.58
CA VAL A 443 4.87 -5.36 33.66
C VAL A 443 4.29 -5.55 32.26
N ASP A 444 3.13 -6.19 32.14
CA ASP A 444 2.44 -6.37 30.85
C ASP A 444 2.13 -5.01 30.19
N ALA A 445 1.58 -4.07 30.97
CA ALA A 445 1.25 -2.73 30.47
C ALA A 445 2.49 -1.91 30.09
N ASP A 446 3.56 -1.97 30.90
CA ASP A 446 4.82 -1.29 30.61
C ASP A 446 5.41 -1.79 29.27
N MET A 447 5.51 -3.11 29.09
CA MET A 447 6.03 -3.70 27.85
C MET A 447 5.15 -3.42 26.64
N TYR A 448 3.83 -3.50 26.80
CA TYR A 448 2.86 -3.19 25.74
C TYR A 448 2.98 -1.74 25.27
N LEU A 449 2.99 -0.78 26.21
CA LEU A 449 3.11 0.64 25.88
C LEU A 449 4.47 0.98 25.28
N GLU A 450 5.54 0.34 25.75
CA GLU A 450 6.87 0.52 25.20
C GLU A 450 6.96 0.01 23.75
N ALA A 451 6.50 -1.21 23.48
CA ALA A 451 6.47 -1.79 22.14
C ALA A 451 5.60 -0.96 21.18
N ALA A 452 4.43 -0.53 21.65
CA ALA A 452 3.52 0.32 20.86
C ALA A 452 4.10 1.69 20.54
N LYS A 453 4.79 2.31 21.51
CA LYS A 453 5.45 3.60 21.30
C LYS A 453 6.62 3.47 20.32
N LYS A 454 7.52 2.50 20.56
CA LYS A 454 8.66 2.24 19.67
C LYS A 454 8.23 1.97 18.24
N SER A 455 7.17 1.18 18.06
CA SER A 455 6.67 0.85 16.73
C SER A 455 5.98 2.03 16.02
N LEU A 456 5.29 2.91 16.76
CA LEU A 456 4.79 4.18 16.20
C LEU A 456 5.91 5.14 15.82
N ASP A 457 6.95 5.21 16.65
CA ASP A 457 8.12 6.06 16.48
C ASP A 457 9.10 5.50 15.40
N ASN A 458 8.91 4.26 14.93
CA ASN A 458 9.74 3.63 13.91
C ASN A 458 9.52 4.29 12.53
N GLU A 459 10.52 5.04 12.07
CA GLU A 459 10.46 5.74 10.79
C GLU A 459 10.42 4.83 9.56
N ASN A 460 10.84 3.57 9.71
CA ASN A 460 10.82 2.53 8.67
C ASN A 460 9.51 1.73 8.67
N ALA A 461 8.45 2.29 9.27
CA ALA A 461 7.11 1.73 9.23
C ALA A 461 6.67 1.39 7.78
N ALA A 462 6.13 0.19 7.61
CA ALA A 462 5.49 -0.24 6.38
C ALA A 462 3.98 0.00 6.49
N ILE A 463 3.46 0.76 5.53
CA ILE A 463 2.02 0.99 5.38
C ILE A 463 1.43 -0.13 4.52
N ASP A 464 0.24 -0.60 4.91
CA ASP A 464 -0.47 -1.65 4.18
C ASP A 464 -0.80 -1.26 2.72
N LEU A 465 -1.22 -2.24 1.92
CA LEU A 465 -1.69 -2.01 0.56
C LEU A 465 -3.06 -1.31 0.55
N ARG A 466 -3.07 0.00 0.27
CA ARG A 466 -4.27 0.87 0.29
C ARG A 466 -4.78 1.19 -1.11
N VAL A 467 -5.19 0.16 -1.85
CA VAL A 467 -5.75 0.29 -3.21
C VAL A 467 -7.07 -0.48 -3.33
N PRO A 468 -7.91 -0.18 -4.33
CA PRO A 468 -9.11 -0.96 -4.60
C PRO A 468 -8.80 -2.46 -4.71
N TYR A 469 -9.69 -3.30 -4.20
CA TYR A 469 -9.58 -4.77 -4.24
C TYR A 469 -8.35 -5.35 -3.52
N ALA A 470 -7.71 -4.62 -2.60
CA ALA A 470 -6.55 -5.13 -1.83
C ALA A 470 -6.85 -6.44 -1.08
N LEU A 471 -8.05 -6.62 -0.52
CA LEU A 471 -8.44 -7.88 0.13
C LEU A 471 -8.37 -9.09 -0.83
N LYS A 472 -8.65 -8.89 -2.13
CA LYS A 472 -8.51 -9.95 -3.13
C LYS A 472 -7.04 -10.33 -3.34
N VAL A 473 -6.13 -9.36 -3.31
CA VAL A 473 -4.68 -9.60 -3.35
C VAL A 473 -4.28 -10.44 -2.14
N PHE A 474 -4.73 -10.10 -0.93
CA PHE A 474 -4.41 -10.85 0.29
C PHE A 474 -4.90 -12.28 0.25
N ARG A 475 -6.13 -12.52 -0.23
CA ARG A 475 -6.67 -13.88 -0.44
C ARG A 475 -5.81 -14.70 -1.41
N ILE A 476 -5.30 -14.09 -2.48
CA ILE A 476 -4.38 -14.76 -3.42
C ILE A 476 -3.10 -15.19 -2.71
N TYR A 477 -2.50 -14.31 -1.89
CA TYR A 477 -1.32 -14.67 -1.08
C TYR A 477 -1.62 -15.83 -0.12
N VAL A 478 -2.68 -15.73 0.68
CA VAL A 478 -3.06 -16.77 1.66
C VAL A 478 -3.31 -18.12 0.97
N ASP A 479 -4.03 -18.14 -0.15
CA ASP A 479 -4.29 -19.36 -0.91
C ASP A 479 -2.99 -20.02 -1.44
N HIS A 480 -2.07 -19.21 -2.00
CA HIS A 480 -0.78 -19.74 -2.48
C HIS A 480 0.12 -20.22 -1.34
N PHE A 481 0.14 -19.55 -0.18
CA PHE A 481 0.91 -20.00 0.98
C PHE A 481 0.32 -21.28 1.60
N ASN A 482 -1.00 -21.41 1.68
CA ASN A 482 -1.61 -22.66 2.13
C ASN A 482 -1.33 -23.83 1.17
N LYS A 483 -1.31 -23.58 -0.15
CA LYS A 483 -0.86 -24.57 -1.14
C LYS A 483 0.61 -24.91 -0.98
N PHE A 484 1.46 -23.95 -0.64
CA PHE A 484 2.87 -24.18 -0.35
C PHE A 484 3.05 -25.16 0.82
N TYR A 485 2.38 -24.91 1.95
CA TYR A 485 2.41 -25.81 3.10
C TYR A 485 1.95 -27.24 2.72
N ALA A 486 0.81 -27.36 2.03
CA ALA A 486 0.28 -28.64 1.60
C ALA A 486 1.16 -29.38 0.58
N MET A 487 1.96 -28.67 -0.24
CA MET A 487 2.94 -29.28 -1.15
C MET A 487 4.18 -29.79 -0.39
N ASN A 488 4.65 -29.04 0.61
CA ASN A 488 5.79 -29.45 1.43
C ASN A 488 5.46 -30.68 2.31
N GLU A 489 4.25 -30.74 2.87
CA GLU A 489 3.78 -31.94 3.60
C GLU A 489 3.78 -33.20 2.71
N LYS A 490 3.61 -33.02 1.40
CA LYS A 490 3.69 -34.11 0.40
C LYS A 490 5.12 -34.35 -0.11
N GLY A 491 6.11 -33.63 0.39
CA GLY A 491 7.51 -33.74 -0.01
C GLY A 491 7.81 -33.25 -1.43
N ASP A 492 7.06 -32.28 -1.96
CA ASP A 492 7.33 -31.71 -3.29
C ASP A 492 8.58 -30.80 -3.27
N PRO A 493 9.71 -31.18 -3.89
CA PRO A 493 10.93 -30.38 -3.88
C PRO A 493 10.81 -29.06 -4.66
N ASN A 494 9.74 -28.90 -5.46
CA ASN A 494 9.49 -27.68 -6.24
C ASN A 494 8.41 -26.79 -5.63
N ALA A 495 7.94 -27.07 -4.40
CA ALA A 495 6.86 -26.32 -3.76
C ALA A 495 7.10 -24.81 -3.76
N ALA A 496 8.30 -24.36 -3.32
CA ALA A 496 8.65 -22.94 -3.28
C ALA A 496 8.62 -22.30 -4.69
N LYS A 497 9.28 -22.94 -5.66
CA LYS A 497 9.34 -22.45 -7.06
C LYS A 497 7.95 -22.31 -7.68
N LYS A 498 7.09 -23.32 -7.50
CA LYS A 498 5.70 -23.32 -7.99
C LYS A 498 4.89 -22.21 -7.33
N THR A 499 5.04 -22.04 -6.02
CA THR A 499 4.34 -21.02 -5.24
C THR A 499 4.71 -19.64 -5.74
N ILE A 500 5.99 -19.32 -5.81
CA ILE A 500 6.50 -18.01 -6.27
C ILE A 500 6.02 -17.72 -7.69
N SER A 501 6.21 -18.66 -8.62
CA SER A 501 5.84 -18.45 -10.03
C SER A 501 4.34 -18.29 -10.25
N ASN A 502 3.52 -19.07 -9.55
CA ASN A 502 2.06 -18.96 -9.68
C ASN A 502 1.53 -17.70 -9.01
N LEU A 503 2.01 -17.37 -7.81
CA LEU A 503 1.64 -16.17 -7.09
C LEU A 503 2.02 -14.90 -7.88
N ASP A 504 3.26 -14.82 -8.38
CA ASP A 504 3.71 -13.71 -9.22
C ASP A 504 2.85 -13.55 -10.49
N ARG A 505 2.55 -14.66 -11.18
CA ARG A 505 1.68 -14.65 -12.36
C ARG A 505 0.29 -14.12 -12.03
N ASP A 506 -0.33 -14.61 -10.96
CA ASP A 506 -1.72 -14.30 -10.62
C ASP A 506 -1.84 -12.84 -10.14
N ILE A 507 -0.84 -12.32 -9.41
CA ILE A 507 -0.77 -10.90 -9.06
C ILE A 507 -0.52 -10.04 -10.30
N LYS A 508 0.37 -10.43 -11.23
CA LYS A 508 0.53 -9.72 -12.52
C LYS A 508 -0.74 -9.72 -13.36
N GLN A 509 -1.54 -10.78 -13.29
CA GLN A 509 -2.84 -10.84 -13.96
C GLN A 509 -3.85 -9.91 -13.29
N TRP A 510 -3.86 -9.86 -11.95
CA TRP A 510 -4.66 -8.90 -11.20
C TRP A 510 -4.29 -7.45 -11.55
N ILE A 511 -3.00 -7.10 -11.58
CA ILE A 511 -2.54 -5.77 -12.00
C ILE A 511 -3.04 -5.46 -13.41
N ARG A 512 -2.83 -6.35 -14.39
CA ARG A 512 -3.28 -6.14 -15.78
C ARG A 512 -4.79 -5.95 -15.92
N ALA A 513 -5.59 -6.56 -15.05
CA ALA A 513 -7.04 -6.46 -15.09
C ALA A 513 -7.58 -5.16 -14.45
N HIS A 514 -6.87 -4.57 -13.48
CA HIS A 514 -7.38 -3.44 -12.69
C HIS A 514 -6.60 -2.15 -12.90
N ASP A 515 -5.28 -2.22 -13.14
CA ASP A 515 -4.39 -1.06 -13.37
C ASP A 515 -4.45 -0.61 -14.84
N THR A 516 -5.65 -0.25 -15.29
CA THR A 516 -5.88 0.17 -16.67
C THR A 516 -5.46 1.62 -16.87
N LYS A 517 -4.91 1.93 -18.05
CA LYS A 517 -4.56 3.31 -18.43
C LYS A 517 -5.83 4.08 -18.75
N ILE A 518 -5.98 5.26 -18.16
CA ILE A 518 -7.13 6.14 -18.41
C ILE A 518 -6.77 7.11 -19.53
N ALA A 519 -7.29 6.87 -20.74
CA ALA A 519 -7.00 7.63 -21.95
C ALA A 519 -7.26 9.14 -21.86
N SER A 520 -8.15 9.57 -20.96
CA SER A 520 -8.57 10.97 -20.75
C SER A 520 -7.88 11.66 -19.57
N SER A 521 -6.82 11.07 -19.01
CA SER A 521 -6.07 11.64 -17.87
C SER A 521 -4.83 12.40 -18.33
N ASP A 522 -4.55 13.54 -17.68
CA ASP A 522 -3.29 14.30 -17.83
C ASP A 522 -2.06 13.46 -17.47
N THR A 523 -2.27 12.32 -16.80
CA THR A 523 -1.25 11.33 -16.45
C THR A 523 -1.53 9.98 -17.11
N TYR A 524 -1.90 9.96 -18.41
CA TYR A 524 -2.16 8.74 -19.21
C TYR A 524 -1.16 7.58 -18.99
N TRP A 525 0.07 7.94 -18.65
CA TRP A 525 1.15 7.00 -18.41
C TRP A 525 1.00 6.22 -17.11
N THR A 526 0.42 6.82 -16.07
CA THR A 526 0.17 6.18 -14.77
C THR A 526 -1.15 5.40 -14.82
N GLY A 527 -1.12 4.13 -14.42
CA GLY A 527 -2.34 3.31 -14.31
C GLY A 527 -3.24 3.75 -13.15
N ALA A 528 -4.51 3.35 -13.17
CA ALA A 528 -5.48 3.74 -12.15
C ALA A 528 -5.10 3.28 -10.73
N ILE A 529 -4.62 2.04 -10.58
CA ILE A 529 -4.18 1.48 -9.29
C ILE A 529 -2.84 2.10 -8.89
N GLU A 530 -1.92 2.27 -9.85
CA GLU A 530 -0.63 2.93 -9.61
C GLU A 530 -0.82 4.37 -9.09
N ALA A 531 -1.77 5.11 -9.65
CA ALA A 531 -2.06 6.48 -9.23
C ALA A 531 -2.56 6.55 -7.78
N ILE A 532 -3.47 5.65 -7.40
CA ILE A 532 -3.96 5.55 -6.01
C ILE A 532 -2.83 5.14 -5.08
N TYR A 533 -2.05 4.12 -5.46
CA TYR A 533 -0.91 3.65 -4.68
C TYR A 533 0.08 4.78 -4.41
N ARG A 534 0.54 5.47 -5.46
CA ARG A 534 1.48 6.61 -5.35
C ARG A 534 0.95 7.71 -4.46
N ARG A 535 -0.27 8.19 -4.71
CA ARG A 535 -0.91 9.26 -3.90
C ARG A 535 -1.17 8.86 -2.46
N GLY A 536 -1.52 7.58 -2.23
CA GLY A 536 -1.77 7.01 -0.91
C GLY A 536 -0.53 6.94 -0.02
N ILE A 537 0.66 6.91 -0.61
CA ILE A 537 1.95 6.96 0.10
C ILE A 537 2.71 8.29 -0.13
N GLY A 538 2.06 9.27 -0.77
CA GLY A 538 2.60 10.63 -0.97
C GLY A 538 3.70 10.75 -2.03
N LEU A 539 3.79 9.80 -2.96
CA LEU A 539 4.71 9.84 -4.11
C LEU A 539 4.10 10.60 -5.30
N PRO A 540 4.94 11.25 -6.13
CA PRO A 540 4.47 11.90 -7.34
C PRO A 540 3.97 10.89 -8.37
N LEU A 541 2.97 11.31 -9.16
CA LEU A 541 2.55 10.59 -10.37
C LEU A 541 3.64 10.64 -11.44
N ARG A 542 3.60 9.72 -12.41
CA ARG A 542 4.52 9.76 -13.54
C ARG A 542 4.21 10.99 -14.39
N ALA A 543 5.24 11.80 -14.62
CA ALA A 543 5.20 12.79 -15.68
C ALA A 543 5.06 12.09 -17.03
N SER A 544 4.56 12.80 -18.06
CA SER A 544 4.71 12.30 -19.43
C SER A 544 6.17 11.96 -19.65
N PRO A 545 6.51 10.77 -20.20
CA PRO A 545 7.87 10.46 -20.58
C PRO A 545 8.35 11.64 -21.41
N VAL A 546 9.45 12.25 -20.95
CA VAL A 546 10.13 13.25 -21.75
C VAL A 546 10.44 12.51 -23.04
N ASN A 547 9.91 13.01 -24.15
CA ASN A 547 10.19 12.46 -25.47
C ASN A 547 11.67 12.76 -25.73
N VAL A 548 12.56 11.97 -25.13
CA VAL A 548 13.98 12.02 -25.42
C VAL A 548 14.09 11.37 -26.78
N ASN A 549 13.93 12.21 -27.80
CA ASN A 549 14.03 11.83 -29.20
C ASN A 549 15.51 11.53 -29.46
N TYR A 550 15.93 10.30 -29.13
CA TYR A 550 17.32 9.87 -29.20
C TYR A 550 17.89 9.87 -30.63
N HIS A 551 17.08 10.12 -31.67
CA HIS A 551 17.54 10.07 -33.05
C HIS A 551 16.81 11.11 -33.92
N SER A 552 17.05 12.41 -33.69
CA SER A 552 16.71 13.38 -34.72
C SER A 552 17.67 13.24 -35.90
N ILE A 553 17.22 12.54 -36.95
CA ILE A 553 17.97 12.32 -38.20
C ILE A 553 18.11 13.65 -38.97
N LYS A 554 17.51 14.76 -38.51
CA LYS A 554 17.58 16.11 -39.11
C LYS A 554 18.96 16.50 -39.63
N LYS A 555 20.03 16.25 -38.88
CA LYS A 555 21.39 16.64 -39.27
C LYS A 555 21.98 15.78 -40.40
N VAL A 556 21.55 14.52 -40.54
CA VAL A 556 22.11 13.53 -41.48
C VAL A 556 21.16 13.20 -42.63
N ARG A 557 19.88 13.57 -42.53
CA ARG A 557 18.82 13.29 -43.54
C ARG A 557 19.22 13.73 -44.93
N TRP A 558 19.71 14.97 -45.06
CA TRP A 558 20.13 15.52 -46.35
C TRP A 558 21.26 14.70 -46.97
N PHE A 559 22.21 14.23 -46.16
CA PHE A 559 23.27 13.35 -46.63
C PHE A 559 22.72 12.02 -47.16
N GLY A 560 21.80 11.39 -46.42
CA GLY A 560 21.15 10.14 -46.84
C GLY A 560 20.36 10.29 -48.14
N TRP A 561 19.61 11.39 -48.32
CA TRP A 561 18.84 11.65 -49.54
C TRP A 561 19.72 11.99 -50.75
N ILE A 562 20.82 12.74 -50.54
CA ILE A 562 21.80 13.01 -51.59
C ILE A 562 22.45 11.70 -52.06
N LEU A 563 22.87 10.86 -51.11
CA LEU A 563 23.48 9.57 -51.42
C LEU A 563 22.50 8.63 -52.14
N SER A 564 21.24 8.56 -51.68
CA SER A 564 20.17 7.81 -52.33
C SER A 564 19.95 8.28 -53.78
N SER A 565 19.86 9.59 -53.98
CA SER A 565 19.67 10.19 -55.29
C SER A 565 20.84 9.88 -56.23
N ALA A 566 22.08 9.97 -55.74
CA ALA A 566 23.27 9.61 -56.50
C ALA A 566 23.26 8.12 -56.93
N ILE A 567 22.89 7.21 -56.02
CA ILE A 567 22.79 5.77 -56.32
C ILE A 567 21.69 5.50 -57.34
N ILE A 568 20.50 6.09 -57.17
CA ILE A 568 19.36 5.91 -58.07
C ILE A 568 19.67 6.45 -59.46
N LEU A 569 20.18 7.69 -59.56
CA LEU A 569 20.51 8.32 -60.84
C LEU A 569 21.63 7.56 -61.55
N SER A 570 22.65 7.10 -60.82
CA SER A 570 23.72 6.27 -61.39
C SER A 570 23.17 4.94 -61.89
N SER A 571 22.31 4.27 -61.12
CA SER A 571 21.69 2.99 -61.50
C SER A 571 20.81 3.13 -62.75
N LEU A 572 20.03 4.21 -62.86
CA LEU A 572 19.24 4.52 -64.05
C LEU A 572 20.13 4.87 -65.25
N GLY A 573 21.18 5.65 -65.06
CA GLY A 573 22.16 6.02 -66.09
C GLY A 573 22.88 4.80 -66.66
N PHE A 574 23.36 3.90 -65.80
CA PHE A 574 23.98 2.65 -66.22
C PHE A 574 22.96 1.71 -66.90
N SER A 575 21.71 1.66 -66.41
CA SER A 575 20.65 0.90 -67.09
C SER A 575 20.41 1.41 -68.52
N ALA A 576 20.32 2.72 -68.71
CA ALA A 576 20.17 3.34 -70.03
C ALA A 576 21.39 3.08 -70.93
N LEU A 577 22.60 3.14 -70.37
CA LEU A 577 23.85 2.82 -71.07
C LEU A 577 23.86 1.36 -71.55
N VAL A 578 23.48 0.43 -70.68
CA VAL A 578 23.38 -1.00 -70.99
C VAL A 578 22.39 -1.23 -72.14
N ILE A 579 21.24 -0.56 -72.12
CA ILE A 579 20.24 -0.66 -73.21
C ILE A 579 20.79 -0.07 -74.51
N LYS A 580 21.37 1.13 -74.48
CA LYS A 580 21.87 1.84 -75.66
C LYS A 580 23.04 1.11 -76.32
N MET A 581 23.96 0.60 -75.51
CA MET A 581 25.20 -0.03 -75.97
C MET A 581 25.12 -1.57 -75.99
N ARG A 582 23.93 -2.17 -75.85
CA ARG A 582 23.72 -3.63 -75.80
C ARG A 582 24.31 -4.43 -76.97
N LYS A 583 24.60 -3.77 -78.10
CA LYS A 583 25.20 -4.39 -79.30
C LYS A 583 26.73 -4.36 -79.32
N THR A 584 27.37 -3.58 -78.44
CA THR A 584 28.84 -3.50 -78.35
C THR A 584 29.43 -4.78 -77.74
N ARG A 585 30.65 -5.13 -78.18
CA ARG A 585 31.33 -6.38 -77.78
C ARG A 585 31.48 -6.49 -76.25
N ILE A 586 31.78 -5.39 -75.58
CA ILE A 586 32.02 -5.34 -74.13
C ILE A 586 30.75 -5.67 -73.33
N ILE A 587 29.61 -5.06 -73.68
CA ILE A 587 28.34 -5.28 -72.96
C ILE A 587 27.74 -6.65 -73.30
N ARG A 588 27.90 -7.13 -74.54
CA ARG A 588 27.52 -8.51 -74.90
C ARG A 588 28.30 -9.56 -74.12
N ALA A 589 29.62 -9.38 -73.98
CA ALA A 589 30.47 -10.28 -73.20
C ALA A 589 30.07 -10.30 -71.72
N SER A 590 29.60 -9.16 -71.19
CA SER A 590 29.16 -9.04 -69.80
C SER A 590 27.71 -9.45 -69.54
N GLN A 591 26.96 -9.85 -70.58
CA GLN A 591 25.53 -10.16 -70.57
C GLN A 591 24.62 -8.97 -70.17
N PRO A 592 23.85 -8.38 -71.12
CA PRO A 592 23.02 -7.20 -70.84
C PRO A 592 21.98 -7.41 -69.73
N ILE A 593 21.39 -8.61 -69.63
CA ILE A 593 20.38 -8.94 -68.59
C ILE A 593 21.03 -8.95 -67.20
N PHE A 594 22.24 -9.53 -67.07
CA PHE A 594 23.00 -9.55 -65.82
C PHE A 594 23.31 -8.13 -65.32
N LEU A 595 23.81 -7.26 -66.21
CA LEU A 595 24.09 -5.86 -65.87
C LEU A 595 22.81 -5.10 -65.48
N GLY A 596 21.69 -5.38 -66.15
CA GLY A 596 20.38 -4.82 -65.81
C GLY A 596 19.90 -5.20 -64.41
N MET A 597 20.07 -6.47 -64.02
CA MET A 597 19.71 -6.93 -62.66
C MET A 597 20.56 -6.28 -61.58
N ILE A 598 21.87 -6.11 -61.80
CA ILE A 598 22.74 -5.39 -60.84
C ILE A 598 22.27 -3.93 -60.69
N CYS A 599 21.91 -3.26 -61.78
CA CYS A 599 21.39 -1.89 -61.70
C CYS A 599 20.04 -1.84 -60.97
N ALA A 600 19.15 -2.80 -61.21
CA ALA A 600 17.86 -2.88 -60.53
C ALA A 600 18.01 -3.16 -59.02
N GLY A 601 18.90 -4.07 -58.62
CA GLY A 601 19.17 -4.33 -57.21
C GLY A 601 19.83 -3.15 -56.50
N SER A 602 20.76 -2.46 -57.19
CA SER A 602 21.41 -1.24 -56.69
C SER A 602 20.41 -0.09 -56.52
N PHE A 603 19.45 0.04 -57.44
CA PHE A 603 18.35 1.00 -57.33
C PHE A 603 17.49 0.75 -56.08
N LEU A 604 17.07 -0.50 -55.85
CA LEU A 604 16.23 -0.86 -54.70
C LEU A 604 16.97 -0.67 -53.37
N MET A 605 18.25 -1.03 -53.29
CA MET A 605 19.08 -0.76 -52.11
C MET A 605 19.30 0.74 -51.90
N GLY A 606 19.53 1.51 -52.96
CA GLY A 606 19.64 2.97 -52.86
C GLY A 606 18.34 3.64 -52.40
N ALA A 607 17.19 3.10 -52.83
CA ALA A 607 15.87 3.61 -52.45
C ALA A 607 15.53 3.37 -50.97
N SER A 608 16.14 2.40 -50.29
CA SER A 608 15.90 2.15 -48.85
C SER A 608 16.41 3.28 -47.94
N LEU A 609 17.33 4.12 -48.43
CA LEU A 609 17.83 5.30 -47.72
C LEU A 609 16.78 6.42 -47.62
N ILE A 610 15.76 6.42 -48.48
CA ILE A 610 14.68 7.42 -48.46
C ILE A 610 13.80 7.22 -47.21
N PRO A 611 13.18 6.05 -46.97
CA PRO A 611 12.40 5.82 -45.77
C PRO A 611 13.26 5.84 -44.49
N LEU A 612 14.54 5.48 -44.57
CA LEU A 612 15.48 5.64 -43.44
C LEU A 612 15.61 7.11 -42.99
N GLY A 613 15.40 8.07 -43.89
CA GLY A 613 15.46 9.50 -43.59
C GLY A 613 14.14 10.13 -43.10
N ILE A 614 13.05 9.34 -42.99
CA ILE A 614 11.74 9.81 -42.55
C ILE A 614 11.62 9.62 -41.03
N ASP A 615 11.44 10.72 -40.31
CA ASP A 615 11.18 10.72 -38.87
C ASP A 615 9.95 11.59 -38.52
N ASP A 616 9.65 11.67 -37.23
CA ASP A 616 8.53 12.41 -36.66
C ASP A 616 8.61 13.94 -36.86
N THR A 617 9.76 14.46 -37.31
CA THR A 617 9.91 15.88 -37.63
C THR A 617 9.42 16.23 -39.04
N VAL A 618 9.20 15.24 -39.91
CA VAL A 618 8.74 15.43 -41.30
C VAL A 618 7.47 14.66 -41.64
N ALA A 619 7.08 13.69 -40.82
CA ALA A 619 5.91 12.86 -41.06
C ALA A 619 5.19 12.49 -39.75
N ASN A 620 3.91 12.11 -39.85
CA ASN A 620 3.15 11.63 -38.70
C ASN A 620 3.56 10.17 -38.34
N ILE A 621 3.16 9.72 -37.13
CA ILE A 621 3.52 8.40 -36.60
C ILE A 621 3.15 7.23 -37.54
N ARG A 622 2.02 7.34 -38.26
CA ARG A 622 1.58 6.33 -39.22
C ARG A 622 2.56 6.23 -40.39
N SER A 623 2.97 7.37 -40.94
CA SER A 623 3.96 7.45 -42.00
C SER A 623 5.34 6.99 -41.55
N CYS A 624 5.74 7.28 -40.32
CA CYS A 624 6.99 6.77 -39.73
C CYS A 624 6.97 5.24 -39.63
N ASN A 625 5.86 4.64 -39.15
CA ASN A 625 5.73 3.19 -39.09
C ASN A 625 5.81 2.54 -40.48
N ILE A 626 5.19 3.15 -41.49
CA ILE A 626 5.28 2.67 -42.88
C ILE A 626 6.72 2.77 -43.40
N ALA A 627 7.42 3.87 -43.12
CA ALA A 627 8.81 4.05 -43.53
C ALA A 627 9.75 3.02 -42.85
N CYS A 628 9.61 2.83 -41.54
CA CYS A 628 10.36 1.81 -40.79
C CYS A 628 10.15 0.41 -41.38
N MET A 629 8.92 0.06 -41.76
CA MET A 629 8.62 -1.25 -42.35
C MET A 629 9.08 -1.37 -43.82
N ALA A 630 9.13 -0.29 -44.58
CA ALA A 630 9.58 -0.31 -45.99
C ALA A 630 11.09 -0.57 -46.14
N LEU A 631 11.89 -0.17 -45.13
CA LEU A 631 13.34 -0.29 -45.14
C LEU A 631 13.85 -1.73 -45.35
N PRO A 632 13.46 -2.72 -44.52
CA PRO A 632 13.93 -4.09 -44.68
C PRO A 632 13.55 -4.62 -46.06
N TRP A 633 12.32 -4.39 -46.54
CA TRP A 633 11.87 -4.87 -47.85
C TRP A 633 12.70 -4.32 -49.00
N LEU A 634 12.91 -3.01 -49.06
CA LEU A 634 13.68 -2.39 -50.16
C LEU A 634 15.13 -2.86 -50.17
N PHE A 635 15.76 -2.92 -48.99
CA PHE A 635 17.15 -3.34 -48.87
C PHE A 635 17.32 -4.83 -49.19
N THR A 636 16.50 -5.71 -48.60
CA THR A 636 16.62 -7.16 -48.82
C THR A 636 16.27 -7.54 -50.25
N CYS A 637 15.21 -6.97 -50.85
CA CYS A 637 14.89 -7.23 -52.25
C CYS A 637 16.01 -6.76 -53.17
N GLY A 638 16.57 -5.57 -52.94
CA GLY A 638 17.68 -5.07 -53.74
C GLY A 638 18.95 -5.91 -53.59
N PHE A 639 19.28 -6.32 -52.36
CA PHE A 639 20.40 -7.22 -52.07
C PHE A 639 20.23 -8.56 -52.77
N THR A 640 19.06 -9.20 -52.65
CA THR A 640 18.77 -10.49 -53.29
C THR A 640 18.88 -10.37 -54.81
N VAL A 641 18.30 -9.35 -55.45
CA VAL A 641 18.39 -9.16 -56.90
C VAL A 641 19.85 -9.01 -57.37
N SER A 642 20.65 -8.19 -56.69
CA SER A 642 22.07 -7.98 -57.03
C SER A 642 22.92 -9.23 -56.80
N PHE A 643 22.76 -9.92 -55.66
CA PHE A 643 23.54 -11.10 -55.32
C PHE A 643 23.14 -12.34 -56.13
N SER A 644 21.84 -12.54 -56.41
CA SER A 644 21.38 -13.58 -57.33
C SER A 644 21.95 -13.40 -58.73
N ALA A 645 22.08 -12.15 -59.21
CA ALA A 645 22.76 -11.88 -60.48
C ALA A 645 24.24 -12.28 -60.44
N LEU A 646 24.97 -11.93 -59.38
CA LEU A 646 26.40 -12.27 -59.20
C LEU A 646 26.63 -13.79 -59.11
N LEU A 647 25.80 -14.50 -58.34
CA LEU A 647 25.92 -15.95 -58.17
C LEU A 647 25.51 -16.71 -59.43
N GLY A 648 24.46 -16.26 -60.14
CA GLY A 648 24.04 -16.85 -61.42
C GLY A 648 25.07 -16.72 -62.54
N LYS A 649 26.03 -15.77 -62.42
CA LYS A 649 27.17 -15.65 -63.33
C LYS A 649 28.31 -16.59 -62.97
N LYS A 650 28.55 -16.84 -61.66
CA LYS A 650 29.55 -17.80 -61.19
C LYS A 650 29.21 -19.25 -61.53
N SER A 651 27.92 -19.61 -61.65
CA SER A 651 27.52 -20.99 -62.00
C SER A 651 27.58 -21.31 -63.51
N LYS A 652 28.04 -20.36 -64.34
CA LYS A 652 28.19 -20.50 -65.81
C LYS A 652 29.63 -20.35 -66.29
N ILE A 653 30.58 -20.19 -65.36
CA ILE A 653 32.02 -20.40 -65.55
C ILE A 653 32.31 -21.78 -64.97
#